data_AF-A0A2E6DLI5-F1
#
_entry.id   AF-A0A2E6DLI5-F1
#
_cell.length_a   1.000
_cell.length_b   1.000
_cell.length_c   1.000
_cell.angle_alpha   90.00
_cell.angle_beta   90.00
_cell.angle_gamma   90.00
#
_symmetry.space_group_name_H-M   'P 1'
#
loop_
_entity.id
_entity.type
_entity.pdbx_description
1 polymer ?
#
loop_
_entity_poly.entity_id
_entity_poly.type
_entity_poly.pdbx_seq_one_letter_code
_entity_poly.pdbx_strand_id
1 'polypeptide(L)'
;MQIRFTVLFIFAVATLVVGRPLEAGQVRTLDGVAPAVVVVPFANLTGDPADAWIGAGVAESLATGFPAGVTVIASLTGDDDVGEGTAVGGVPASLEAVQAARRLGGQYAVTGAYQRLGDQLRLTGRMVDLVTGAVVRSAKVDGSVDELFSLQDRLVTQLSGPVPPAVPAPTDALPTPVVIPSPSRGLASAGTVDGASVGNAGALGLVDGPPPPVAPEVVSRDEQGRVTVRAIKLTEGIRIDGELDESVYREVPAITDFIQQLPDEGALATEKTEAWIMFDETNVYVSARAWDSAPESEWIANELRRDGAQIRQNDLFAVVFDTFYDRRNGISFQTTPLGARQDFLMTNEGNPNLDWNTVWDVRVGRFEGGWTVEMEIPFKSLRYEADLPVWGVQLRRGIRRKGEMAYLTRLPISAAGNSGGTAGIFRISAAGTLVGLELPSVNRNIEVKPYAIGGITRDVAANPLAGNVRNGDVGIDVKYGITDSLTADFTYNTDFAQVEVDEQQVNLTRFNLFFPEKREFFLEGRGIFNFAQGGFRGSSGGGFFGGGSAPTLFYSRRIGLQGGEMVPILGGGRVTGKVGAVDVGALTIQTDDALAAGAESTNFTVVRMKRDILRRSAIGGIFTNRSVSLAGDGSSQTYGADATFAFYENLEMLGSYAKTETPGLAGEDSSYQARFVYAGDRYGLQADHLLVEDNFNPEVGFLRRDNFRRTFLEGRFSPRPLSIDAVRQFRLMGSVDYILTADTNFLESRLNRLQFQTEFENSDEFGVTVNDNYELLLAPFTPPGADFSVPVGGYAFSDVEVSYRVGERRALNGAVTVQRGGYFNGDITTLGFRRGRIAVLPQMSIEPSVSFNWIDTPLGTFQTNLVVTRINYAISPWTFFSGLVQYNSAKNTVSSNLRLRWEYSPGSELFVVYTEDRDTLTLRPDRSTALRNRGFVIKFNRLFRF
;
A
#
# COMPACT_ATOMS: atom_id res chain seq x y z
N MET A 1 28.26 -22.15 17.74
CA MET A 1 29.00 -21.20 18.61
C MET A 1 28.80 -19.73 18.21
N GLN A 2 28.62 -19.39 16.92
CA GLN A 2 28.38 -18.01 16.43
C GLN A 2 27.07 -17.34 16.92
N ILE A 3 25.97 -18.08 17.10
CA ILE A 3 24.66 -17.51 17.47
C ILE A 3 24.67 -16.83 18.86
N ARG A 4 25.41 -17.37 19.84
CA ARG A 4 25.50 -16.78 21.19
C ARG A 4 26.26 -15.45 21.18
N PHE A 5 27.24 -15.29 20.30
CA PHE A 5 27.99 -14.04 20.13
C PHE A 5 27.15 -12.97 19.44
N THR A 6 26.33 -13.33 18.45
CA THR A 6 25.44 -12.40 17.75
C THR A 6 24.37 -11.82 18.67
N VAL A 7 23.73 -12.65 19.51
CA VAL A 7 22.71 -12.16 20.46
C VAL A 7 23.33 -11.24 21.51
N LEU A 8 24.49 -11.60 22.08
CA LEU A 8 25.19 -10.73 23.04
C LEU A 8 25.68 -9.43 22.39
N PHE A 9 26.14 -9.46 21.14
CA PHE A 9 26.60 -8.28 20.40
C PHE A 9 25.43 -7.34 20.05
N ILE A 10 24.27 -7.88 19.67
CA ILE A 10 23.04 -7.09 19.47
C ILE A 10 22.61 -6.42 20.79
N PHE A 11 22.60 -7.17 21.89
CA PHE A 11 22.30 -6.60 23.21
C PHE A 11 23.34 -5.56 23.65
N ALA A 12 24.62 -5.77 23.36
CA ALA A 12 25.71 -4.86 23.69
C ALA A 12 25.67 -3.56 22.86
N VAL A 13 25.41 -3.63 21.56
CA VAL A 13 25.22 -2.46 20.69
C VAL A 13 23.93 -1.72 21.06
N ALA A 14 22.85 -2.46 21.34
CA ALA A 14 21.60 -1.88 21.85
C ALA A 14 21.77 -1.22 23.23
N THR A 15 22.70 -1.68 24.09
CA THR A 15 22.98 -1.00 25.37
C THR A 15 23.94 0.17 25.21
N LEU A 16 24.91 0.11 24.29
CA LEU A 16 25.88 1.20 24.03
C LEU A 16 25.26 2.41 23.33
N VAL A 17 24.27 2.21 22.46
CA VAL A 17 23.54 3.32 21.79
C VAL A 17 22.48 3.94 22.71
N VAL A 18 22.05 3.23 23.77
CA VAL A 18 20.89 3.57 24.64
C VAL A 18 21.31 4.12 26.02
N GLY A 19 22.57 4.53 26.18
CA GLY A 19 23.09 4.99 27.49
C GLY A 19 22.47 6.27 28.06
N ARG A 20 21.64 7.00 27.29
CA ARG A 20 20.84 8.11 27.81
C ARG A 20 19.44 8.04 27.21
N PRO A 21 18.36 8.14 28.01
CA PRO A 21 17.05 8.45 27.45
C PRO A 21 17.20 9.75 26.65
N LEU A 22 16.82 9.72 25.37
CA LEU A 22 16.49 10.95 24.68
C LEU A 22 15.21 11.41 25.36
N GLU A 23 15.34 12.36 26.29
CA GLU A 23 14.20 12.93 27.01
C GLU A 23 13.08 13.19 26.01
N ALA A 24 11.89 12.65 26.27
CA ALA A 24 10.69 13.05 25.56
C ALA A 24 10.65 14.58 25.62
N GLY A 25 10.82 15.22 24.46
CA GLY A 25 10.84 16.67 24.38
C GLY A 25 9.49 17.13 24.91
N GLN A 26 9.50 17.89 26.01
CA GLN A 26 8.29 18.47 26.56
C GLN A 26 7.50 19.15 25.44
N VAL A 27 6.18 18.96 25.51
CA VAL A 27 5.15 19.59 24.68
C VAL A 27 5.64 20.97 24.19
N ARG A 28 5.84 21.12 22.89
CA ARG A 28 6.03 22.44 22.28
C ARG A 28 4.74 23.23 22.49
N THR A 29 4.71 24.13 23.45
CA THR A 29 3.68 25.18 23.50
C THR A 29 4.02 26.27 22.49
N LEU A 30 3.00 26.77 21.81
CA LEU A 30 3.08 27.81 20.77
C LEU A 30 3.51 29.17 21.37
N ASP A 31 4.80 29.38 21.66
CA ASP A 31 5.27 30.66 22.19
C ASP A 31 5.41 31.74 21.11
N GLY A 32 4.75 32.89 21.32
CA GLY A 32 4.86 34.10 20.49
C GLY A 32 3.56 34.59 19.85
N VAL A 33 2.47 33.81 19.94
CA VAL A 33 1.14 34.23 19.50
C VAL A 33 0.36 34.70 20.72
N ALA A 34 -0.11 35.95 20.70
CA ALA A 34 -1.10 36.44 21.67
C ALA A 34 -2.23 35.42 21.83
N PRO A 35 -2.70 35.09 23.06
CA PRO A 35 -3.76 34.11 23.24
C PRO A 35 -4.98 34.54 22.42
N ALA A 36 -5.34 33.74 21.43
CA ALA A 36 -6.50 34.01 20.58
C ALA A 36 -7.75 33.44 21.25
N VAL A 37 -8.75 34.29 21.48
CA VAL A 37 -10.03 33.91 22.08
C VAL A 37 -11.09 34.00 21.00
N VAL A 38 -11.74 32.89 20.69
CA VAL A 38 -12.86 32.87 19.74
C VAL A 38 -14.16 32.99 20.52
N VAL A 39 -15.00 33.96 20.15
CA VAL A 39 -16.33 34.12 20.73
C VAL A 39 -17.36 33.69 19.70
N VAL A 40 -18.24 32.77 20.09
CA VAL A 40 -19.27 32.21 19.21
C VAL A 40 -20.66 32.72 19.66
N PRO A 41 -21.61 32.96 18.74
CA PRO A 41 -22.97 33.37 19.08
C PRO A 41 -23.60 32.47 20.14
N PHE A 42 -24.29 33.09 21.11
CA PHE A 42 -24.93 32.34 22.19
C PHE A 42 -26.19 31.64 21.67
N ALA A 43 -26.37 30.37 22.05
CA ALA A 43 -27.52 29.58 21.64
C ALA A 43 -28.83 30.08 22.27
N ASN A 44 -29.88 30.21 21.46
CA ASN A 44 -31.23 30.55 21.92
C ASN A 44 -31.92 29.31 22.49
N LEU A 45 -32.04 29.22 23.82
CA LEU A 45 -32.79 28.15 24.50
C LEU A 45 -34.26 28.53 24.76
N THR A 46 -34.67 29.75 24.44
CA THR A 46 -36.07 30.18 24.48
C THR A 46 -36.88 29.58 23.33
N GLY A 47 -36.24 29.37 22.18
CA GLY A 47 -36.87 28.84 20.96
C GLY A 47 -37.74 29.85 20.20
N ASP A 48 -37.78 31.12 20.63
CA ASP A 48 -38.48 32.22 19.95
C ASP A 48 -37.53 32.90 18.93
N PRO A 49 -37.84 32.90 17.62
CA PRO A 49 -37.04 33.59 16.60
C PRO A 49 -36.92 35.10 16.83
N ALA A 50 -37.90 35.74 17.49
CA ALA A 50 -37.87 37.18 17.77
C ALA A 50 -36.72 37.59 18.71
N ASP A 51 -36.18 36.64 19.47
CA ASP A 51 -35.05 36.86 20.38
C ASP A 51 -33.70 36.44 19.77
N ALA A 52 -33.63 35.96 18.51
CA ALA A 52 -32.41 35.43 17.89
C ALA A 52 -31.24 36.43 17.84
N TRP A 53 -31.56 37.73 17.74
CA TRP A 53 -30.57 38.82 17.70
C TRP A 53 -29.76 38.95 19.00
N ILE A 54 -30.30 38.49 20.15
CA ILE A 54 -29.64 38.59 21.46
C ILE A 54 -28.33 37.78 21.46
N GLY A 55 -28.33 36.60 20.83
CA GLY A 55 -27.16 35.73 20.77
C GLY A 55 -25.95 36.36 20.07
N ALA A 56 -26.20 37.07 18.97
CA ALA A 56 -25.17 37.81 18.22
C ALA A 56 -24.69 39.05 18.98
N GLY A 57 -25.62 39.85 19.54
CA GLY A 57 -25.28 41.06 20.29
C GLY A 57 -24.46 40.79 21.56
N VAL A 58 -24.71 39.67 22.25
CA VAL A 58 -23.90 39.21 23.40
C VAL A 58 -22.49 38.81 22.96
N ALA A 59 -22.36 38.11 21.83
CA ALA A 59 -21.05 37.71 21.29
C ALA A 59 -20.21 38.91 20.84
N GLU A 60 -20.81 39.92 20.22
CA GLU A 60 -20.14 41.17 19.82
C GLU A 60 -19.64 41.97 21.04
N SER A 61 -20.47 42.07 22.08
CA SER A 61 -20.10 42.73 23.34
C SER A 61 -18.96 42.00 24.05
N LEU A 62 -18.97 40.66 24.03
CA LEU A 62 -17.86 39.85 24.53
C LEU A 62 -16.60 40.03 23.68
N ALA A 63 -16.73 40.14 22.37
CA ALA A 63 -15.58 40.27 21.49
C ALA A 63 -14.83 41.59 21.67
N THR A 64 -15.54 42.65 22.04
CA THR A 64 -14.98 43.99 22.28
C THR A 64 -14.50 44.21 23.72
N GLY A 65 -14.91 43.34 24.65
CA GLY A 65 -14.64 43.47 26.09
C GLY A 65 -13.37 42.78 26.63
N PHE A 66 -12.62 42.04 25.81
CA PHE A 66 -11.35 41.42 26.23
C PHE A 66 -10.19 42.45 26.22
N PRO A 67 -9.24 42.38 27.17
CA PRO A 67 -8.12 43.32 27.27
C PRO A 67 -7.18 43.28 26.06
N ALA A 68 -6.49 44.40 25.80
CA ALA A 68 -5.52 44.53 24.71
C ALA A 68 -4.40 43.47 24.80
N GLY A 69 -4.10 42.82 23.67
CA GLY A 69 -3.15 41.70 23.60
C GLY A 69 -3.79 40.31 23.48
N VAL A 70 -5.12 40.25 23.32
CA VAL A 70 -5.89 39.05 22.95
C VAL A 70 -6.43 39.26 21.53
N THR A 71 -6.13 38.35 20.60
CA THR A 71 -6.78 38.38 19.27
C THR A 71 -8.15 37.76 19.40
N VAL A 72 -9.21 38.55 19.27
CA VAL A 72 -10.57 38.01 19.22
C VAL A 72 -10.98 37.78 17.77
N ILE A 73 -11.31 36.53 17.45
CA ILE A 73 -11.89 36.18 16.15
C ILE A 73 -13.38 35.97 16.39
N ALA A 74 -14.19 36.96 16.01
CA ALA A 74 -15.64 36.85 16.03
C ALA A 74 -16.09 36.08 14.77
N SER A 75 -16.80 34.98 14.96
CA SER A 75 -17.41 34.22 13.86
C SER A 75 -18.93 34.42 13.89
N LEU A 76 -19.45 34.91 12.75
CA LEU A 76 -20.85 34.96 12.31
C LEU A 76 -21.74 36.09 12.88
N THR A 77 -21.57 37.32 12.36
CA THR A 77 -22.75 38.15 12.04
C THR A 77 -23.46 37.51 10.86
N GLY A 78 -24.73 37.17 11.03
CA GLY A 78 -25.48 36.23 10.18
C GLY A 78 -25.49 36.54 8.69
N ASP A 79 -25.22 35.51 7.89
CA ASP A 79 -25.99 35.13 6.69
C ASP A 79 -25.51 33.84 6.01
N ASP A 80 -24.47 33.15 6.51
CA ASP A 80 -24.05 31.86 5.93
C ASP A 80 -24.66 30.65 6.67
N ASP A 81 -25.60 29.99 5.98
CA ASP A 81 -26.09 28.62 6.14
C ASP A 81 -26.46 28.10 7.54
N VAL A 82 -27.72 28.35 7.94
CA VAL A 82 -28.48 27.41 8.77
C VAL A 82 -29.81 27.13 8.09
N GLY A 83 -29.84 26.07 7.27
CA GLY A 83 -31.08 25.49 6.79
C GLY A 83 -31.95 25.03 7.95
N GLU A 84 -33.24 25.40 7.91
CA GLU A 84 -34.27 24.98 8.86
C GLU A 84 -34.37 23.44 8.94
N GLY A 85 -34.31 22.87 10.15
CA GLY A 85 -34.53 21.44 10.36
C GLY A 85 -34.12 20.89 11.73
N THR A 86 -34.89 21.26 12.76
CA THR A 86 -34.91 20.82 14.18
C THR A 86 -34.12 19.58 14.65
N ALA A 87 -33.41 19.78 15.76
CA ALA A 87 -32.69 18.79 16.58
C ALA A 87 -33.59 17.89 17.46
N VAL A 88 -33.26 16.59 17.56
CA VAL A 88 -33.42 15.77 18.78
C VAL A 88 -32.32 14.69 18.83
N GLY A 89 -31.37 14.82 19.77
CA GLY A 89 -30.27 13.87 20.01
C GLY A 89 -28.92 14.55 20.22
N GLY A 90 -28.87 15.52 21.14
CA GLY A 90 -27.87 16.59 21.18
C GLY A 90 -26.41 16.17 21.40
N VAL A 91 -25.61 16.31 20.34
CA VAL A 91 -24.29 16.95 20.46
C VAL A 91 -24.57 18.43 20.74
N PRO A 92 -24.04 19.04 21.82
CA PRO A 92 -24.35 20.44 22.11
C PRO A 92 -23.73 21.34 21.05
N ALA A 93 -24.45 22.40 20.63
CA ALA A 93 -23.99 23.47 19.73
C ALA A 93 -22.60 24.07 20.10
N SER A 94 -22.12 23.81 21.32
CA SER A 94 -20.76 24.08 21.75
C SER A 94 -19.67 23.26 21.06
N LEU A 95 -19.95 22.09 20.48
CA LEU A 95 -18.93 21.24 19.84
C LEU A 95 -18.56 21.78 18.45
N GLU A 96 -19.55 22.17 17.65
CA GLU A 96 -19.37 22.85 16.36
C GLU A 96 -18.70 24.22 16.54
N ALA A 97 -19.12 24.97 17.55
CA ALA A 97 -18.48 26.23 17.98
C ALA A 97 -17.00 26.05 18.35
N VAL A 98 -16.68 24.98 19.08
CA VAL A 98 -15.31 24.61 19.48
C VAL A 98 -14.49 24.14 18.27
N GLN A 99 -15.10 23.45 17.31
CA GLN A 99 -14.46 23.06 16.06
C GLN A 99 -14.18 24.26 15.14
N ALA A 100 -15.14 25.18 14.99
CA ALA A 100 -14.96 26.46 14.29
C ALA A 100 -13.86 27.31 14.95
N ALA A 101 -13.83 27.37 16.27
CA ALA A 101 -12.80 28.06 17.02
C ALA A 101 -11.40 27.45 16.87
N ARG A 102 -11.31 26.12 16.73
CA ARG A 102 -10.07 25.40 16.40
C ARG A 102 -9.61 25.66 14.97
N ARG A 103 -10.53 25.71 13.99
CA ARG A 103 -10.24 26.08 12.59
C ARG A 103 -9.64 27.50 12.48
N LEU A 104 -10.07 28.41 13.36
CA LEU A 104 -9.61 29.79 13.41
C LEU A 104 -8.30 29.97 14.22
N GLY A 105 -7.69 28.91 14.73
CA GLY A 105 -6.44 28.99 15.50
C GLY A 105 -6.59 29.56 16.92
N GLY A 106 -7.80 29.52 17.49
CA GLY A 106 -8.07 29.95 18.85
C GLY A 106 -7.46 29.05 19.92
N GLN A 107 -6.93 29.63 20.99
CA GLN A 107 -6.47 28.90 22.18
C GLN A 107 -7.62 28.68 23.18
N TYR A 108 -8.58 29.61 23.21
CA TYR A 108 -9.77 29.54 24.05
C TYR A 108 -11.03 29.81 23.22
N ALA A 109 -12.14 29.16 23.56
CA ALA A 109 -13.46 29.48 23.03
C ALA A 109 -14.41 29.95 24.12
N VAL A 110 -15.13 31.04 23.88
CA VAL A 110 -16.28 31.44 24.68
C VAL A 110 -17.54 30.96 24.00
N THR A 111 -18.25 30.05 24.67
CA THR A 111 -19.55 29.53 24.22
C THR A 111 -20.60 29.80 25.28
N GLY A 112 -21.86 29.91 24.89
CA GLY A 112 -22.91 30.16 25.85
C GLY A 112 -24.30 30.01 25.28
N ALA A 113 -25.28 30.26 26.12
CA ALA A 113 -26.69 30.19 25.78
C ALA A 113 -27.48 31.24 26.57
N TYR A 114 -28.64 31.61 26.04
CA TYR A 114 -29.58 32.47 26.72
C TYR A 114 -30.99 31.88 26.76
N GLN A 115 -31.74 32.25 27.79
CA GLN A 115 -33.13 31.85 27.97
C GLN A 115 -33.93 33.04 28.51
N ARG A 116 -35.04 33.36 27.84
CA ARG A 116 -35.98 34.42 28.22
C ARG A 116 -37.29 33.81 28.71
N LEU A 117 -37.86 34.37 29.77
CA LEU A 117 -39.19 34.04 30.27
C LEU A 117 -39.91 35.32 30.69
N GLY A 118 -40.79 35.83 29.85
CA GLY A 118 -41.39 37.16 30.03
C GLY A 118 -40.32 38.26 29.96
N ASP A 119 -40.21 39.07 31.01
CA ASP A 119 -39.20 40.13 31.10
C ASP A 119 -37.87 39.64 31.71
N GLN A 120 -37.78 38.38 32.15
CA GLN A 120 -36.55 37.82 32.74
C GLN A 120 -35.67 37.20 31.66
N LEU A 121 -34.37 37.55 31.68
CA LEU A 121 -33.34 37.01 30.81
C LEU A 121 -32.22 36.37 31.63
N ARG A 122 -31.85 35.16 31.25
CA ARG A 122 -30.69 34.43 31.77
C ARG A 122 -29.65 34.29 30.67
N LEU A 123 -28.42 34.72 30.92
CA LEU A 123 -27.26 34.43 30.07
C LEU A 123 -26.32 33.47 30.81
N THR A 124 -25.87 32.42 30.14
CA THR A 124 -24.85 31.49 30.65
C THR A 124 -23.71 31.41 29.66
N GLY A 125 -22.50 31.74 30.08
CA GLY A 125 -21.29 31.68 29.25
C GLY A 125 -20.22 30.81 29.89
N ARG A 126 -19.40 30.18 29.08
CA ARG A 126 -18.22 29.41 29.51
C ARG A 126 -17.06 29.68 28.59
N MET A 127 -15.89 29.89 29.18
CA MET A 127 -14.60 29.92 28.51
C MET A 127 -13.99 28.53 28.60
N VAL A 128 -13.72 27.93 27.46
CA VAL A 128 -13.16 26.58 27.33
C VAL A 128 -11.77 26.70 26.75
N ASP A 129 -10.81 26.03 27.37
CA ASP A 129 -9.48 25.84 26.79
C ASP A 129 -9.60 24.84 25.64
N LEU A 130 -9.29 25.27 24.43
CA LEU A 130 -9.47 24.45 23.22
C LEU A 130 -8.44 23.32 23.13
N VAL A 131 -7.33 23.42 23.88
CA VAL A 131 -6.25 22.44 23.99
C VAL A 131 -6.60 21.37 25.03
N THR A 132 -7.03 21.76 26.23
CA THR A 132 -7.30 20.80 27.33
C THR A 132 -8.76 20.34 27.39
N GLY A 133 -9.68 21.04 26.72
CA GLY A 133 -11.13 20.81 26.81
C GLY A 133 -11.74 21.21 28.15
N ALA A 134 -10.95 21.76 29.08
CA ALA A 134 -11.41 22.17 30.39
C ALA A 134 -12.18 23.50 30.31
N VAL A 135 -13.26 23.61 31.10
CA VAL A 135 -13.90 24.90 31.35
C VAL A 135 -12.98 25.70 32.26
N VAL A 136 -12.34 26.71 31.69
CA VAL A 136 -11.44 27.63 32.41
C VAL A 136 -12.25 28.55 33.32
N ARG A 137 -13.40 29.01 32.82
CA ARG A 137 -14.33 29.88 33.54
C ARG A 137 -15.75 29.65 33.09
N SER A 138 -16.71 29.84 33.99
CA SER A 138 -18.13 29.87 33.68
C SER A 138 -18.78 31.06 34.37
N ALA A 139 -19.71 31.70 33.69
CA ALA A 139 -20.45 32.85 34.15
C ALA A 139 -21.95 32.63 33.93
N LYS A 140 -22.76 33.08 34.88
CA LYS A 140 -24.22 33.05 34.79
C LYS A 140 -24.75 34.36 35.34
N VAL A 141 -25.53 35.06 34.53
CA VAL A 141 -26.16 36.32 34.90
C VAL A 141 -27.65 36.26 34.62
N ASP A 142 -28.43 36.75 35.57
CA ASP A 142 -29.89 36.82 35.54
C ASP A 142 -30.31 38.29 35.72
N GLY A 143 -31.35 38.73 35.03
CA GLY A 143 -31.90 40.09 35.16
C GLY A 143 -33.07 40.37 34.22
N SER A 144 -33.49 41.64 34.14
CA SER A 144 -34.52 42.07 33.18
C SER A 144 -33.95 42.20 31.77
N VAL A 145 -34.76 41.95 30.72
CA VAL A 145 -34.39 42.21 29.31
C VAL A 145 -34.08 43.69 29.09
N ASP A 146 -34.75 44.60 29.80
CA ASP A 146 -34.49 46.05 29.74
C ASP A 146 -33.09 46.43 30.28
N GLU A 147 -32.43 45.51 30.98
CA GLU A 147 -31.07 45.66 31.51
C GLU A 147 -30.02 44.87 30.70
N LEU A 148 -30.33 44.49 29.45
CA LEU A 148 -29.49 43.61 28.62
C LEU A 148 -28.02 44.05 28.55
N PHE A 149 -27.74 45.35 28.34
CA PHE A 149 -26.36 45.85 28.30
C PHE A 149 -25.64 45.66 29.65
N SER A 150 -26.33 45.89 30.76
CA SER A 150 -25.78 45.64 32.11
C SER A 150 -25.60 44.15 32.40
N LEU A 151 -26.39 43.26 31.78
CA LEU A 151 -26.19 41.81 31.82
C LEU A 151 -24.95 41.41 31.00
N GLN A 152 -24.77 41.99 29.81
CA GLN A 152 -23.60 41.78 28.96
C GLN A 152 -22.31 42.21 29.67
N ASP A 153 -22.26 43.42 30.24
CA ASP A 153 -21.08 43.93 30.95
C ASP A 153 -20.67 43.02 32.13
N ARG A 154 -21.65 42.52 32.89
CA ARG A 154 -21.41 41.56 33.99
C ARG A 154 -20.90 40.22 33.47
N LEU A 155 -21.42 39.75 32.34
CA LEU A 155 -20.97 38.51 31.70
C LEU A 155 -19.53 38.64 31.18
N VAL A 156 -19.20 39.75 30.51
CA VAL A 156 -17.84 40.09 30.07
C VAL A 156 -16.90 40.09 31.27
N THR A 157 -17.23 40.85 32.31
CA THR A 157 -16.39 40.99 33.51
C THR A 157 -16.09 39.65 34.19
N GLN A 158 -17.07 38.73 34.22
CA GLN A 158 -16.89 37.40 34.79
C GLN A 158 -16.05 36.45 33.91
N LEU A 159 -15.99 36.69 32.60
CA LEU A 159 -15.26 35.84 31.65
C LEU A 159 -13.87 36.39 31.27
N SER A 160 -13.65 37.72 31.34
CA SER A 160 -12.45 38.42 30.83
C SER A 160 -11.32 38.65 31.85
N GLY A 161 -11.38 38.03 33.04
CA GLY A 161 -10.31 38.15 34.05
C GLY A 161 -8.92 37.69 33.56
N PRO A 162 -7.83 37.95 34.29
CA PRO A 162 -6.46 37.62 33.88
C PRO A 162 -6.37 36.17 33.38
N VAL A 163 -5.84 36.00 32.17
CA VAL A 163 -5.55 34.69 31.57
C VAL A 163 -4.24 34.20 32.19
N PRO A 164 -4.13 32.95 32.68
CA PRO A 164 -2.89 32.47 33.30
C PRO A 164 -1.70 32.63 32.34
N PRO A 165 -0.57 33.23 32.78
CA PRO A 165 0.61 33.37 31.93
C PRO A 165 1.28 32.01 31.68
N ALA A 166 1.88 31.87 30.50
CA ALA A 166 2.71 30.73 30.13
C ALA A 166 3.91 30.58 31.10
N VAL A 167 4.27 29.32 31.41
CA VAL A 167 5.40 28.95 32.29
C VAL A 167 6.71 28.98 31.46
N PRO A 168 7.84 29.54 31.95
CA PRO A 168 9.00 29.88 31.09
C PRO A 168 10.23 28.92 31.10
N ALA A 169 11.03 29.04 30.01
CA ALA A 169 12.49 28.76 29.77
C ALA A 169 12.94 27.33 29.35
N PRO A 170 14.09 27.11 28.63
CA PRO A 170 15.19 28.01 28.21
C PRO A 170 15.53 28.05 26.69
N THR A 171 16.33 29.05 26.31
CA THR A 171 16.82 29.41 24.97
C THR A 171 18.05 28.62 24.53
N ASP A 172 18.08 28.16 23.26
CA ASP A 172 19.23 28.39 22.36
C ASP A 172 18.91 28.08 20.87
N ALA A 173 19.61 28.81 20.00
CA ALA A 173 19.24 29.17 18.64
C ALA A 173 19.51 28.11 17.53
N LEU A 174 18.70 28.17 16.46
CA LEU A 174 19.00 27.59 15.14
C LEU A 174 19.12 28.70 14.07
N PRO A 175 19.91 28.48 13.00
CA PRO A 175 20.39 29.53 12.11
C PRO A 175 19.41 29.91 10.99
N THR A 176 19.58 31.14 10.50
CA THR A 176 18.82 31.80 9.43
C THR A 176 18.94 31.12 8.06
N PRO A 177 17.84 31.06 7.26
CA PRO A 177 17.90 30.59 5.87
C PRO A 177 18.45 31.66 4.92
N VAL A 178 19.25 31.21 3.97
CA VAL A 178 19.80 31.99 2.85
C VAL A 178 18.74 32.13 1.75
N VAL A 179 18.50 33.37 1.32
CA VAL A 179 17.66 33.74 0.17
C VAL A 179 18.47 33.60 -1.12
N ILE A 180 17.92 32.90 -2.12
CA ILE A 180 18.43 32.90 -3.51
C ILE A 180 17.35 33.52 -4.42
N PRO A 181 17.68 34.50 -5.29
CA PRO A 181 16.68 35.23 -6.07
C PRO A 181 16.30 34.52 -7.38
N SER A 182 15.05 34.76 -7.79
CA SER A 182 14.47 34.40 -9.10
C SER A 182 15.17 35.09 -10.27
N PRO A 183 15.20 34.48 -11.47
CA PRO A 183 15.44 35.24 -12.70
C PRO A 183 14.16 35.39 -13.54
N SER A 184 13.94 36.64 -13.94
CA SER A 184 12.95 37.12 -14.90
C SER A 184 13.33 36.80 -16.36
N ARG A 185 12.30 36.70 -17.20
CA ARG A 185 12.33 36.60 -18.66
C ARG A 185 13.23 37.64 -19.34
N GLY A 186 13.95 37.19 -20.37
CA GLY A 186 14.50 38.01 -21.45
C GLY A 186 14.50 37.23 -22.77
N LEU A 187 13.77 37.74 -23.75
CA LEU A 187 13.73 37.25 -25.14
C LEU A 187 14.99 37.67 -25.89
N ALA A 188 15.61 36.75 -26.64
CA ALA A 188 16.45 37.06 -27.79
C ALA A 188 16.44 35.89 -28.79
N SER A 189 16.45 36.24 -30.06
CA SER A 189 16.27 35.39 -31.24
C SER A 189 17.59 34.91 -31.86
N ALA A 190 17.43 33.95 -32.79
CA ALA A 190 18.28 33.59 -33.93
C ALA A 190 19.33 32.46 -33.75
N GLY A 191 19.22 31.45 -34.63
CA GLY A 191 20.21 30.40 -34.84
C GLY A 191 19.66 29.16 -35.55
N THR A 192 19.24 29.29 -36.81
CA THR A 192 18.92 28.19 -37.72
C THR A 192 20.18 27.42 -38.13
N VAL A 193 20.13 26.08 -38.10
CA VAL A 193 21.04 25.22 -38.89
C VAL A 193 20.21 24.09 -39.52
N ASP A 194 20.38 23.95 -40.83
CA ASP A 194 19.73 23.01 -41.75
C ASP A 194 20.14 21.54 -41.56
N GLY A 195 19.24 20.65 -42.00
CA GLY A 195 19.51 19.26 -42.40
C GLY A 195 18.69 18.24 -41.61
N ALA A 196 17.98 17.27 -42.20
CA ALA A 196 17.74 16.90 -43.58
C ALA A 196 16.41 16.13 -43.65
N SER A 197 15.71 16.27 -44.76
CA SER A 197 14.47 15.55 -45.08
C SER A 197 14.72 14.06 -45.32
N VAL A 198 14.02 13.19 -44.59
CA VAL A 198 13.77 11.81 -45.03
C VAL A 198 12.28 11.48 -44.85
N GLY A 199 11.61 11.42 -46.00
CA GLY A 199 10.58 10.45 -46.38
C GLY A 199 9.49 10.10 -45.38
N ASN A 200 8.31 10.68 -45.62
CA ASN A 200 7.02 10.12 -45.21
C ASN A 200 6.86 8.68 -45.74
N ALA A 201 6.71 7.71 -44.84
CA ALA A 201 6.10 6.41 -45.14
C ALA A 201 5.38 5.88 -43.89
N GLY A 202 4.05 5.79 -43.98
CA GLY A 202 3.24 4.79 -43.27
C GLY A 202 2.93 5.04 -41.80
N ALA A 203 1.78 5.65 -41.55
CA ALA A 203 1.11 5.64 -40.26
C ALA A 203 0.74 4.21 -39.83
N LEU A 204 1.26 3.78 -38.68
CA LEU A 204 0.64 2.97 -37.61
C LEU A 204 1.64 2.97 -36.45
N GLY A 205 1.21 3.42 -35.27
CA GLY A 205 2.10 3.75 -34.15
C GLY A 205 2.84 2.55 -33.59
N LEU A 206 4.12 2.40 -33.92
CA LEU A 206 5.06 1.59 -33.15
C LEU A 206 5.69 2.44 -32.05
N VAL A 207 5.69 1.90 -30.84
CA VAL A 207 6.49 2.40 -29.70
C VAL A 207 7.97 2.52 -30.12
N ASP A 208 8.69 3.49 -29.55
CA ASP A 208 10.12 3.79 -29.79
C ASP A 208 11.04 2.65 -29.26
N GLY A 209 10.96 1.50 -29.91
CA GLY A 209 11.77 0.30 -29.70
C GLY A 209 12.59 -0.04 -30.94
N PRO A 210 13.70 -0.81 -30.81
CA PRO A 210 14.49 -1.19 -31.96
C PRO A 210 13.65 -2.05 -32.93
N PRO A 211 13.79 -1.86 -34.26
CA PRO A 211 13.10 -2.68 -35.23
C PRO A 211 13.45 -4.16 -35.03
N PRO A 212 12.54 -5.11 -35.34
CA PRO A 212 12.79 -6.53 -35.18
C PRO A 212 14.10 -6.95 -35.90
N PRO A 213 15.04 -7.58 -35.19
CA PRO A 213 16.28 -8.07 -35.78
C PRO A 213 16.04 -9.30 -36.66
N VAL A 214 16.98 -9.60 -37.56
CA VAL A 214 16.96 -10.83 -38.37
C VAL A 214 17.07 -12.05 -37.45
N ALA A 215 16.23 -13.06 -37.69
CA ALA A 215 16.20 -14.26 -36.86
C ALA A 215 17.54 -15.03 -36.93
N PRO A 216 18.21 -15.27 -35.78
CA PRO A 216 19.40 -16.10 -35.72
C PRO A 216 19.03 -17.59 -35.86
N GLU A 217 20.04 -18.47 -35.85
CA GLU A 217 19.79 -19.92 -35.73
C GLU A 217 19.11 -20.25 -34.39
N VAL A 218 19.67 -19.77 -33.27
CA VAL A 218 19.08 -19.91 -31.92
C VAL A 218 19.21 -18.61 -31.12
N VAL A 219 20.43 -18.10 -30.96
CA VAL A 219 20.70 -16.86 -30.21
C VAL A 219 21.81 -16.07 -30.89
N SER A 220 21.67 -14.74 -30.92
CA SER A 220 22.73 -13.82 -31.33
C SER A 220 22.86 -12.68 -30.33
N ARG A 221 24.08 -12.17 -30.18
CA ARG A 221 24.40 -10.99 -29.38
C ARG A 221 25.16 -10.02 -30.27
N ASP A 222 24.67 -8.79 -30.39
CA ASP A 222 25.35 -7.77 -31.19
C ASP A 222 26.44 -7.02 -30.40
N GLU A 223 27.14 -6.10 -31.07
CA GLU A 223 28.21 -5.29 -30.46
C GLU A 223 27.73 -4.43 -29.29
N GLN A 224 26.44 -4.10 -29.24
CA GLN A 224 25.81 -3.35 -28.14
C GLN A 224 25.29 -4.26 -27.03
N GLY A 225 25.51 -5.58 -27.14
CA GLY A 225 25.03 -6.58 -26.18
C GLY A 225 23.53 -6.85 -26.24
N ARG A 226 22.83 -6.42 -27.30
CA ARG A 226 21.42 -6.75 -27.50
C ARG A 226 21.32 -8.21 -27.91
N VAL A 227 20.40 -8.93 -27.27
CA VAL A 227 20.22 -10.37 -27.47
C VAL A 227 18.98 -10.63 -28.31
N THR A 228 19.13 -11.40 -29.37
CA THR A 228 18.00 -11.93 -30.16
C THR A 228 17.96 -13.44 -29.98
N VAL A 229 16.78 -13.98 -29.68
CA VAL A 229 16.50 -15.41 -29.55
C VAL A 229 15.48 -15.80 -30.60
N ARG A 230 15.67 -16.95 -31.25
CA ARG A 230 14.68 -17.56 -32.13
C ARG A 230 13.90 -18.62 -31.38
N ALA A 231 12.57 -18.52 -31.38
CA ALA A 231 11.69 -19.60 -30.95
C ALA A 231 11.67 -20.70 -32.03
N ILE A 232 11.73 -21.96 -31.61
CA ILE A 232 11.79 -23.11 -32.53
C ILE A 232 10.43 -23.79 -32.61
N LYS A 233 9.89 -23.91 -33.82
CA LYS A 233 8.66 -24.65 -34.07
C LYS A 233 8.91 -26.15 -33.90
N LEU A 234 8.11 -26.80 -33.08
CA LEU A 234 8.13 -28.24 -32.90
C LEU A 234 7.49 -28.93 -34.11
N THR A 235 8.15 -29.96 -34.62
CA THR A 235 7.59 -30.84 -35.66
C THR A 235 6.93 -32.09 -35.09
N GLU A 236 7.27 -32.43 -33.85
CA GLU A 236 6.73 -33.53 -33.06
C GLU A 236 6.40 -32.99 -31.66
N GLY A 237 5.35 -33.51 -31.01
CA GLY A 237 5.01 -33.09 -29.66
C GLY A 237 6.08 -33.47 -28.64
N ILE A 238 6.23 -32.68 -27.58
CA ILE A 238 7.11 -32.99 -26.45
C ILE A 238 6.30 -33.53 -25.27
N ARG A 239 6.87 -34.46 -24.51
CA ARG A 239 6.23 -35.01 -23.30
C ARG A 239 6.75 -34.25 -22.10
N ILE A 240 5.88 -33.46 -21.48
CA ILE A 240 6.24 -32.69 -20.28
C ILE A 240 6.39 -33.63 -19.08
N ASP A 241 7.62 -34.06 -18.80
CA ASP A 241 7.99 -34.95 -17.69
C ASP A 241 9.23 -34.47 -16.91
N GLY A 242 9.96 -33.52 -17.46
CA GLY A 242 11.16 -32.92 -16.88
C GLY A 242 12.46 -33.63 -17.23
N GLU A 243 12.50 -34.65 -18.09
CA GLU A 243 13.73 -35.43 -18.37
C GLU A 243 14.59 -34.86 -19.52
N LEU A 244 14.01 -34.08 -20.42
CA LEU A 244 14.67 -33.53 -21.62
C LEU A 244 15.28 -34.60 -22.54
N ASP A 245 14.53 -35.67 -22.85
CA ASP A 245 15.02 -36.83 -23.61
C ASP A 245 14.64 -36.82 -25.10
N GLU A 246 13.78 -35.89 -25.52
CA GLU A 246 13.35 -35.66 -26.89
C GLU A 246 14.49 -35.25 -27.83
N SER A 247 14.33 -35.56 -29.12
CA SER A 247 15.34 -35.28 -30.16
C SER A 247 15.67 -33.79 -30.29
N VAL A 248 14.67 -32.92 -30.10
CA VAL A 248 14.83 -31.46 -30.21
C VAL A 248 15.94 -30.92 -29.31
N TYR A 249 16.12 -31.48 -28.11
CA TYR A 249 17.16 -31.06 -27.16
C TYR A 249 18.59 -31.47 -27.57
N ARG A 250 18.72 -32.40 -28.52
CA ARG A 250 20.01 -32.81 -29.12
C ARG A 250 20.28 -32.12 -30.46
N GLU A 251 19.23 -31.81 -31.20
CA GLU A 251 19.31 -31.24 -32.55
C GLU A 251 19.40 -29.70 -32.53
N VAL A 252 18.73 -29.05 -31.58
CA VAL A 252 18.70 -27.60 -31.45
C VAL A 252 19.73 -27.14 -30.41
N PRO A 253 20.69 -26.27 -30.78
CA PRO A 253 21.62 -25.69 -29.83
C PRO A 253 20.89 -24.97 -28.69
N ALA A 254 21.44 -25.05 -27.48
CA ALA A 254 20.87 -24.37 -26.31
C ALA A 254 21.20 -22.87 -26.28
N ILE A 255 20.30 -22.07 -25.72
CA ILE A 255 20.58 -20.72 -25.26
C ILE A 255 21.50 -20.82 -24.03
N THR A 256 22.69 -20.22 -24.11
CA THR A 256 23.74 -20.28 -23.09
C THR A 256 24.30 -18.90 -22.78
N ASP A 257 25.38 -18.80 -21.99
CA ASP A 257 26.07 -17.56 -21.60
C ASP A 257 25.19 -16.56 -20.86
N PHE A 258 24.59 -17.03 -19.76
CA PHE A 258 23.88 -16.16 -18.83
C PHE A 258 24.87 -15.20 -18.15
N ILE A 259 24.45 -13.97 -17.94
CA ILE A 259 25.26 -12.86 -17.43
C ILE A 259 24.80 -12.51 -16.02
N GLN A 260 25.74 -12.45 -15.07
CA GLN A 260 25.48 -12.07 -13.70
C GLN A 260 25.05 -10.60 -13.60
N GLN A 261 24.00 -10.35 -12.83
CA GLN A 261 23.70 -9.05 -12.23
C GLN A 261 24.31 -8.95 -10.83
N LEU A 262 24.31 -10.06 -10.09
CA LEU A 262 24.89 -10.20 -8.76
C LEU A 262 25.64 -11.53 -8.68
N PRO A 263 26.72 -11.61 -7.89
CA PRO A 263 27.40 -10.49 -7.23
C PRO A 263 28.21 -9.61 -8.18
N ASP A 264 28.72 -10.16 -9.28
CA ASP A 264 29.67 -9.50 -10.18
C ASP A 264 28.97 -9.05 -11.47
N GLU A 265 28.53 -7.80 -11.52
CA GLU A 265 27.79 -7.25 -12.68
C GLU A 265 28.58 -7.43 -13.99
N GLY A 266 27.98 -8.14 -14.95
CA GLY A 266 28.53 -8.35 -16.29
C GLY A 266 29.42 -9.59 -16.44
N ALA A 267 29.76 -10.29 -15.36
CA ALA A 267 30.47 -11.57 -15.43
C ALA A 267 29.57 -12.69 -16.00
N LEU A 268 30.16 -13.77 -16.52
CA LEU A 268 29.41 -14.97 -16.88
C LEU A 268 28.90 -15.69 -15.62
N ALA A 269 27.74 -16.35 -15.72
CA ALA A 269 27.19 -17.18 -14.65
C ALA A 269 28.22 -18.24 -14.22
N THR A 270 28.34 -18.46 -12.91
CA THR A 270 29.32 -19.43 -12.39
C THR A 270 28.87 -20.88 -12.51
N GLU A 271 27.57 -21.11 -12.74
CA GLU A 271 27.02 -22.42 -13.05
C GLU A 271 26.38 -22.38 -14.45
N LYS A 272 26.70 -23.37 -15.28
CA LYS A 272 26.19 -23.44 -16.66
C LYS A 272 24.67 -23.57 -16.65
N THR A 273 24.00 -22.80 -17.51
CA THR A 273 22.56 -22.93 -17.76
C THR A 273 22.34 -23.00 -19.26
N GLU A 274 21.59 -24.01 -19.68
CA GLU A 274 21.16 -24.25 -21.06
C GLU A 274 19.65 -24.08 -21.11
N ALA A 275 19.11 -23.33 -22.06
CA ALA A 275 17.67 -23.11 -22.19
C ALA A 275 17.20 -23.22 -23.64
N TRP A 276 15.92 -23.56 -23.81
CA TRP A 276 15.25 -23.67 -25.11
C TRP A 276 13.89 -22.99 -25.05
N ILE A 277 13.52 -22.31 -26.13
CA ILE A 277 12.18 -21.73 -26.31
C ILE A 277 11.62 -22.30 -27.59
N MET A 278 10.51 -23.03 -27.46
CA MET A 278 9.88 -23.77 -28.54
C MET A 278 8.39 -23.47 -28.56
N PHE A 279 7.70 -23.85 -29.63
CA PHE A 279 6.25 -23.70 -29.72
C PHE A 279 5.63 -24.69 -30.70
N ASP A 280 4.33 -24.96 -30.54
CA ASP A 280 3.47 -25.66 -31.50
C ASP A 280 2.25 -24.79 -31.84
N GLU A 281 1.18 -25.35 -32.41
CA GLU A 281 -0.04 -24.59 -32.74
C GLU A 281 -0.81 -24.08 -31.51
N THR A 282 -0.53 -24.60 -30.32
CA THR A 282 -1.36 -24.43 -29.11
C THR A 282 -0.59 -23.88 -27.90
N ASN A 283 0.71 -24.10 -27.83
CA ASN A 283 1.54 -23.85 -26.66
C ASN A 283 2.89 -23.21 -27.03
N VAL A 284 3.40 -22.42 -26.09
CA VAL A 284 4.82 -22.07 -26.01
C VAL A 284 5.45 -22.92 -24.91
N TYR A 285 6.62 -23.45 -25.21
CA TYR A 285 7.40 -24.29 -24.31
C TYR A 285 8.70 -23.59 -23.92
N VAL A 286 9.03 -23.63 -22.63
CA VAL A 286 10.31 -23.14 -22.11
C VAL A 286 10.95 -24.24 -21.29
N SER A 287 12.10 -24.70 -21.76
CA SER A 287 12.85 -25.77 -21.12
C SER A 287 14.22 -25.28 -20.69
N ALA A 288 14.77 -25.85 -19.63
CA ALA A 288 16.10 -25.52 -19.16
C ALA A 288 16.81 -26.71 -18.52
N ARG A 289 18.12 -26.79 -18.72
CA ARG A 289 19.04 -27.63 -17.95
C ARG A 289 19.94 -26.72 -17.12
N ALA A 290 19.72 -26.74 -15.81
CA ALA A 290 20.46 -25.95 -14.84
C ALA A 290 21.52 -26.83 -14.19
N TRP A 291 22.78 -26.64 -14.59
CA TRP A 291 23.91 -27.31 -13.96
C TRP A 291 24.15 -26.71 -12.57
N ASP A 292 24.61 -27.55 -11.65
CA ASP A 292 24.99 -27.13 -10.31
C ASP A 292 26.10 -28.05 -9.79
N SER A 293 27.28 -27.48 -9.55
CA SER A 293 28.43 -28.20 -8.99
C SER A 293 28.23 -28.70 -7.56
N ALA A 294 27.25 -28.17 -6.82
CA ALA A 294 26.93 -28.63 -5.47
C ALA A 294 25.96 -29.82 -5.51
N PRO A 295 26.08 -30.78 -4.56
CA PRO A 295 25.13 -31.88 -4.46
C PRO A 295 23.73 -31.37 -4.09
N GLU A 296 22.70 -32.15 -4.42
CA GLU A 296 21.29 -31.80 -4.16
C GLU A 296 21.00 -31.41 -2.70
N SER A 297 21.69 -32.03 -1.74
CA SER A 297 21.55 -31.71 -0.30
C SER A 297 21.96 -30.28 0.07
N GLU A 298 22.67 -29.57 -0.81
CA GLU A 298 23.11 -28.19 -0.61
C GLU A 298 22.31 -27.16 -1.43
N TRP A 299 21.39 -27.61 -2.30
CA TRP A 299 20.51 -26.70 -3.03
C TRP A 299 19.52 -26.02 -2.08
N ILE A 300 19.21 -24.75 -2.34
CA ILE A 300 18.23 -24.02 -1.54
C ILE A 300 16.85 -24.24 -2.15
N ALA A 301 16.22 -25.35 -1.77
CA ALA A 301 14.92 -25.76 -2.28
C ALA A 301 14.02 -26.19 -1.10
N ASN A 302 13.23 -25.26 -0.57
CA ASN A 302 12.48 -25.41 0.68
C ASN A 302 11.05 -24.86 0.63
N GLU A 303 10.49 -24.64 -0.57
CA GLU A 303 9.13 -24.20 -0.80
C GLU A 303 8.52 -24.98 -1.97
N LEU A 304 7.44 -25.73 -1.73
CA LEU A 304 6.69 -26.47 -2.74
C LEU A 304 5.35 -25.78 -3.11
N ARG A 305 4.82 -24.93 -2.24
CA ARG A 305 3.48 -24.35 -2.41
C ARG A 305 3.48 -23.36 -3.58
N ARG A 306 2.48 -23.48 -4.48
CA ARG A 306 2.20 -22.47 -5.52
C ARG A 306 2.06 -21.08 -4.92
N ASP A 307 2.64 -20.08 -5.59
CA ASP A 307 2.63 -18.66 -5.21
C ASP A 307 3.27 -18.33 -3.85
N GLY A 308 4.02 -19.26 -3.26
CA GLY A 308 4.77 -19.01 -2.03
C GLY A 308 5.79 -17.89 -2.24
N ALA A 309 5.77 -16.87 -1.38
CA ALA A 309 6.73 -15.75 -1.47
C ALA A 309 8.21 -16.20 -1.44
N GLN A 310 8.46 -17.39 -0.90
CA GLN A 310 9.79 -18.00 -0.74
C GLN A 310 10.30 -18.70 -2.01
N ILE A 311 9.46 -18.93 -3.02
CA ILE A 311 9.91 -19.42 -4.34
C ILE A 311 11.01 -18.51 -4.88
N ARG A 312 10.83 -17.19 -4.74
CA ARG A 312 11.83 -16.22 -5.18
C ARG A 312 13.12 -16.32 -4.39
N GLN A 313 13.10 -16.82 -3.15
CA GLN A 313 14.28 -16.95 -2.29
C GLN A 313 14.92 -18.35 -2.34
N ASN A 314 14.50 -19.20 -3.27
CA ASN A 314 15.07 -20.50 -3.55
C ASN A 314 15.94 -20.44 -4.81
N ASP A 315 16.72 -21.51 -5.04
CA ASP A 315 17.27 -21.77 -6.35
C ASP A 315 16.10 -21.85 -7.33
N LEU A 316 16.23 -21.15 -8.46
CA LEU A 316 15.11 -21.00 -9.38
C LEU A 316 15.56 -20.85 -10.83
N PHE A 317 14.61 -21.11 -11.71
CA PHE A 317 14.64 -20.72 -13.12
C PHE A 317 13.36 -19.93 -13.42
N ALA A 318 13.47 -18.88 -14.22
CA ALA A 318 12.34 -18.04 -14.59
C ALA A 318 12.44 -17.56 -16.04
N VAL A 319 11.27 -17.40 -16.66
CA VAL A 319 11.09 -16.71 -17.93
C VAL A 319 10.14 -15.54 -17.76
N VAL A 320 10.36 -14.49 -18.53
CA VAL A 320 9.43 -13.38 -18.72
C VAL A 320 9.20 -13.16 -20.21
N PHE A 321 7.94 -13.00 -20.60
CA PHE A 321 7.53 -12.59 -21.93
C PHE A 321 6.89 -11.20 -21.91
N ASP A 322 7.36 -10.33 -22.80
CA ASP A 322 6.69 -9.10 -23.20
C ASP A 322 5.99 -9.37 -24.54
N THR A 323 4.74 -9.80 -24.46
CA THR A 323 3.95 -10.33 -25.59
C THR A 323 3.38 -9.25 -26.51
N PHE A 324 3.49 -7.98 -26.11
CA PHE A 324 3.10 -6.80 -26.90
C PHE A 324 4.31 -6.04 -27.44
N TYR A 325 5.53 -6.48 -27.09
CA TYR A 325 6.79 -5.84 -27.44
C TYR A 325 6.85 -4.36 -27.06
N ASP A 326 6.15 -3.97 -26.00
CA ASP A 326 6.06 -2.57 -25.54
C ASP A 326 7.22 -2.17 -24.63
N ARG A 327 8.09 -3.14 -24.28
CA ARG A 327 9.30 -3.00 -23.47
C ARG A 327 9.03 -2.51 -22.04
N ARG A 328 7.81 -2.73 -21.54
CA ARG A 328 7.33 -2.21 -20.25
C ARG A 328 6.55 -3.23 -19.45
N ASN A 329 5.64 -3.94 -20.11
CA ASN A 329 4.76 -4.92 -19.49
C ASN A 329 5.32 -6.32 -19.70
N GLY A 330 5.03 -7.23 -18.78
CA GLY A 330 5.55 -8.60 -18.90
C GLY A 330 4.78 -9.61 -18.08
N ILE A 331 4.86 -10.86 -18.51
CA ILE A 331 4.26 -12.03 -17.86
C ILE A 331 5.40 -12.93 -17.43
N SER A 332 5.51 -13.23 -16.14
CA SER A 332 6.58 -14.07 -15.60
C SER A 332 6.08 -15.45 -15.19
N PHE A 333 6.88 -16.48 -15.48
CA PHE A 333 6.71 -17.85 -15.03
C PHE A 333 7.99 -18.31 -14.34
N GLN A 334 7.88 -18.85 -13.12
CA GLN A 334 9.04 -19.21 -12.29
C GLN A 334 8.85 -20.56 -11.63
N THR A 335 9.93 -21.34 -11.55
CA THR A 335 9.94 -22.62 -10.83
C THR A 335 11.23 -22.84 -10.05
N THR A 336 11.18 -23.78 -9.10
CA THR A 336 12.30 -24.23 -8.27
C THR A 336 12.67 -25.68 -8.60
N PRO A 337 13.83 -26.21 -8.14
CA PRO A 337 14.15 -27.63 -8.25
C PRO A 337 13.12 -28.61 -7.64
N LEU A 338 12.15 -28.11 -6.86
CA LEU A 338 11.06 -28.92 -6.30
C LEU A 338 9.82 -28.98 -7.22
N GLY A 339 9.80 -28.22 -8.32
CA GLY A 339 8.60 -28.05 -9.14
C GLY A 339 7.55 -27.11 -8.52
N ALA A 340 7.94 -26.30 -7.52
CA ALA A 340 7.09 -25.21 -7.06
C ALA A 340 6.90 -24.21 -8.20
N ARG A 341 5.74 -23.57 -8.27
CA ARG A 341 5.40 -22.70 -9.41
C ARG A 341 4.83 -21.37 -8.95
N GLN A 342 5.19 -20.31 -9.65
CA GLN A 342 4.68 -18.96 -9.44
C GLN A 342 4.60 -18.24 -10.78
N ASP A 343 3.48 -17.54 -10.99
CA ASP A 343 3.28 -16.65 -12.12
C ASP A 343 2.81 -15.27 -11.64
N PHE A 344 3.08 -14.23 -12.43
CA PHE A 344 2.62 -12.88 -12.14
C PHE A 344 2.71 -11.96 -13.37
N LEU A 345 1.86 -10.94 -13.38
CA LEU A 345 1.93 -9.83 -14.33
C LEU A 345 2.82 -8.72 -13.80
N MET A 346 3.47 -8.00 -14.70
CA MET A 346 4.25 -6.81 -14.42
C MET A 346 3.75 -5.66 -15.28
N THR A 347 3.69 -4.46 -14.70
CA THR A 347 3.21 -3.27 -15.39
C THR A 347 4.21 -2.12 -15.25
N ASN A 348 4.57 -1.49 -16.37
CA ASN A 348 5.53 -0.37 -16.41
C ASN A 348 6.88 -0.68 -15.71
N GLU A 349 7.44 -1.86 -15.93
CA GLU A 349 8.73 -2.29 -15.35
C GLU A 349 8.81 -2.23 -13.81
N GLY A 350 7.65 -2.29 -13.16
CA GLY A 350 7.47 -2.20 -11.73
C GLY A 350 6.17 -2.90 -11.32
N ASN A 351 5.77 -2.78 -10.05
CA ASN A 351 4.42 -3.13 -9.59
C ASN A 351 3.88 -4.52 -10.00
N PRO A 352 4.59 -5.63 -9.71
CA PRO A 352 4.12 -6.95 -10.07
C PRO A 352 2.82 -7.30 -9.33
N ASN A 353 1.88 -7.88 -10.06
CA ASN A 353 0.67 -8.48 -9.51
C ASN A 353 0.92 -9.96 -9.22
N LEU A 354 1.43 -10.24 -8.02
CA LEU A 354 1.74 -11.59 -7.54
C LEU A 354 0.50 -12.44 -7.24
N ASP A 355 -0.69 -11.84 -7.25
CA ASP A 355 -1.96 -12.54 -7.05
C ASP A 355 -2.59 -13.00 -8.37
N TRP A 356 -2.03 -12.59 -9.53
CA TRP A 356 -2.48 -13.06 -10.84
C TRP A 356 -2.07 -14.51 -11.07
N ASN A 357 -3.03 -15.33 -11.50
CA ASN A 357 -2.85 -16.77 -11.65
C ASN A 357 -3.45 -17.24 -12.98
N THR A 358 -2.60 -17.70 -13.90
CA THR A 358 -3.00 -18.26 -15.19
C THR A 358 -2.84 -19.78 -15.25
N VAL A 359 -3.27 -20.37 -16.36
CA VAL A 359 -3.17 -21.81 -16.64
C VAL A 359 -1.86 -22.11 -17.36
N TRP A 360 -1.00 -22.91 -16.74
CA TRP A 360 0.25 -23.44 -17.29
C TRP A 360 0.69 -24.66 -16.48
N ASP A 361 1.54 -25.52 -17.04
CA ASP A 361 2.12 -26.66 -16.33
C ASP A 361 3.66 -26.60 -16.32
N VAL A 362 4.26 -27.25 -15.33
CA VAL A 362 5.71 -27.38 -15.20
C VAL A 362 6.09 -28.74 -14.63
N ARG A 363 7.12 -29.36 -15.21
CA ARG A 363 7.78 -30.54 -14.66
C ARG A 363 9.26 -30.28 -14.47
N VAL A 364 9.80 -30.88 -13.42
CA VAL A 364 11.18 -30.71 -13.01
C VAL A 364 11.80 -32.07 -12.77
N GLY A 365 12.86 -32.35 -13.52
CA GLY A 365 13.69 -33.54 -13.37
C GLY A 365 14.97 -33.24 -12.60
N ARG A 366 15.68 -34.30 -12.24
CA ARG A 366 17.00 -34.25 -11.58
C ARG A 366 17.95 -35.16 -12.32
N PHE A 367 19.22 -34.76 -12.40
CA PHE A 367 20.28 -35.58 -12.97
C PHE A 367 21.58 -35.37 -12.19
N GLU A 368 22.58 -36.19 -12.46
CA GLU A 368 23.90 -36.01 -11.86
C GLU A 368 24.51 -34.67 -12.31
N GLY A 369 24.66 -33.74 -11.37
CA GLY A 369 25.22 -32.40 -11.63
C GLY A 369 24.19 -31.32 -11.93
N GLY A 370 22.89 -31.55 -11.70
CA GLY A 370 21.89 -30.48 -11.80
C GLY A 370 20.43 -30.92 -11.85
N TRP A 371 19.60 -30.04 -12.38
CA TRP A 371 18.16 -30.23 -12.50
C TRP A 371 17.64 -29.64 -13.82
N THR A 372 16.48 -30.10 -14.23
CA THR A 372 15.87 -29.79 -15.53
C THR A 372 14.47 -29.22 -15.35
N VAL A 373 14.01 -28.44 -16.32
CA VAL A 373 12.71 -27.77 -16.31
C VAL A 373 12.06 -27.93 -17.66
N GLU A 374 10.77 -28.22 -17.66
CA GLU A 374 9.89 -28.11 -18.83
C GLU A 374 8.62 -27.36 -18.43
N MET A 375 8.42 -26.18 -19.00
CA MET A 375 7.21 -25.38 -18.84
C MET A 375 6.36 -25.48 -20.11
N GLU A 376 5.08 -25.76 -19.94
CA GLU A 376 4.06 -25.72 -20.99
C GLU A 376 3.09 -24.56 -20.72
N ILE A 377 3.10 -23.57 -21.62
CA ILE A 377 2.31 -22.35 -21.49
C ILE A 377 1.38 -22.24 -22.70
N PRO A 378 0.08 -22.54 -22.54
CA PRO A 378 -0.89 -22.41 -23.62
C PRO A 378 -0.97 -20.97 -24.13
N PHE A 379 -1.01 -20.77 -25.46
CA PHE A 379 -1.25 -19.45 -26.05
C PHE A 379 -2.54 -18.83 -25.51
N LYS A 380 -3.56 -19.66 -25.25
CA LYS A 380 -4.81 -19.21 -24.66
C LYS A 380 -4.65 -18.53 -23.29
N SER A 381 -3.60 -18.87 -22.55
CA SER A 381 -3.27 -18.33 -21.23
C SER A 381 -2.53 -16.99 -21.30
N LEU A 382 -2.13 -16.56 -22.51
CA LEU A 382 -1.39 -15.34 -22.78
C LEU A 382 -2.27 -14.38 -23.60
N ARG A 383 -2.02 -13.08 -23.41
CA ARG A 383 -2.49 -12.02 -24.30
C ARG A 383 -1.31 -11.57 -25.15
N TYR A 384 -1.49 -11.42 -26.45
CA TYR A 384 -0.43 -11.12 -27.41
C TYR A 384 -1.05 -10.51 -28.66
N GLU A 385 -0.31 -9.79 -29.50
CA GLU A 385 -0.79 -9.34 -30.82
C GLU A 385 -0.39 -10.35 -31.89
N ALA A 386 -1.36 -11.02 -32.54
CA ALA A 386 -1.07 -12.06 -33.53
C ALA A 386 -0.32 -11.53 -34.76
N ASP A 387 -0.61 -10.28 -35.16
CA ASP A 387 0.05 -9.60 -36.29
C ASP A 387 1.48 -9.13 -35.96
N LEU A 388 1.91 -9.24 -34.69
CA LEU A 388 3.25 -8.91 -34.22
C LEU A 388 3.93 -10.16 -33.63
N PRO A 389 4.53 -11.03 -34.46
CA PRO A 389 5.19 -12.27 -34.03
C PRO A 389 6.58 -12.02 -33.40
N VAL A 390 6.70 -10.95 -32.60
CA VAL A 390 7.93 -10.51 -31.94
C VAL A 390 7.59 -10.21 -30.50
N TRP A 391 8.23 -10.91 -29.57
CA TRP A 391 8.06 -10.68 -28.13
C TRP A 391 9.37 -10.21 -27.50
N GLY A 392 9.31 -9.58 -26.33
CA GLY A 392 10.48 -9.46 -25.47
C GLY A 392 10.64 -10.74 -24.65
N VAL A 393 11.88 -11.16 -24.38
CA VAL A 393 12.17 -12.35 -23.57
C VAL A 393 13.30 -12.07 -22.58
N GLN A 394 13.09 -12.47 -21.33
CA GLN A 394 14.15 -12.50 -20.33
C GLN A 394 14.15 -13.86 -19.63
N LEU A 395 15.32 -14.47 -19.50
CA LEU A 395 15.52 -15.69 -18.72
C LEU A 395 16.35 -15.36 -17.48
N ARG A 396 16.10 -16.05 -16.37
CA ARG A 396 16.85 -15.89 -15.12
C ARG A 396 17.17 -17.21 -14.46
N ARG A 397 18.42 -17.36 -14.07
CA ARG A 397 18.91 -18.39 -13.14
C ARG A 397 19.23 -17.74 -11.80
N GLY A 398 18.61 -18.22 -10.72
CA GLY A 398 18.94 -17.82 -9.35
C GLY A 398 19.66 -18.95 -8.63
N ILE A 399 20.84 -18.68 -8.06
CA ILE A 399 21.66 -19.63 -7.28
C ILE A 399 21.87 -19.03 -5.89
N ARG A 400 20.97 -19.36 -4.97
CA ARG A 400 20.84 -18.69 -3.67
C ARG A 400 21.98 -18.98 -2.73
N ARG A 401 22.58 -20.17 -2.81
CA ARG A 401 23.78 -20.50 -2.02
C ARG A 401 24.95 -19.55 -2.32
N LYS A 402 25.11 -19.13 -3.58
CA LYS A 402 26.13 -18.18 -4.05
C LYS A 402 25.70 -16.71 -3.97
N GLY A 403 24.42 -16.43 -3.71
CA GLY A 403 23.88 -15.08 -3.85
C GLY A 403 23.87 -14.57 -5.29
N GLU A 404 23.91 -15.48 -6.26
CA GLU A 404 24.07 -15.15 -7.68
C GLU A 404 22.71 -15.06 -8.39
N MET A 405 22.57 -14.00 -9.18
CA MET A 405 21.43 -13.79 -10.09
C MET A 405 21.99 -13.57 -11.48
N ALA A 406 21.72 -14.51 -12.39
CA ALA A 406 22.18 -14.45 -13.76
C ALA A 406 21.00 -14.39 -14.74
N TYR A 407 21.17 -13.65 -15.83
CA TYR A 407 20.13 -13.29 -16.78
C TYR A 407 20.56 -13.56 -18.23
N LEU A 408 19.61 -13.66 -19.15
CA LEU A 408 19.90 -13.78 -20.59
C LEU A 408 20.64 -12.53 -21.11
N THR A 409 20.24 -11.35 -20.63
CA THR A 409 20.83 -10.06 -21.01
C THR A 409 21.57 -9.43 -19.82
N ARG A 410 22.50 -8.51 -20.11
CA ARG A 410 23.16 -7.72 -19.06
C ARG A 410 22.15 -6.77 -18.43
N LEU A 411 22.03 -6.83 -17.10
CA LEU A 411 21.24 -5.89 -16.32
C LEU A 411 22.16 -5.08 -15.39
N PRO A 412 21.95 -3.76 -15.26
CA PRO A 412 22.70 -2.97 -14.30
C PRO A 412 22.39 -3.42 -12.88
N ILE A 413 23.36 -3.36 -11.99
CA ILE A 413 23.20 -3.74 -10.58
C ILE A 413 22.14 -2.88 -9.87
N SER A 414 21.90 -1.65 -10.33
CA SER A 414 20.83 -0.77 -9.83
C SER A 414 19.43 -1.37 -10.00
N ALA A 415 19.20 -2.18 -11.05
CA ALA A 415 17.93 -2.85 -11.29
C ALA A 415 17.66 -4.01 -10.31
N ALA A 416 18.69 -4.52 -9.61
CA ALA A 416 18.51 -5.52 -8.55
C ALA A 416 17.69 -4.96 -7.37
N GLY A 417 17.72 -3.62 -7.21
CA GLY A 417 17.07 -2.88 -6.13
C GLY A 417 17.50 -3.32 -4.74
N ASN A 418 16.76 -2.88 -3.73
CA ASN A 418 17.01 -3.23 -2.33
C ASN A 418 16.40 -4.60 -1.92
N SER A 419 16.11 -5.48 -2.89
CA SER A 419 15.29 -6.70 -2.71
C SER A 419 16.09 -8.00 -2.81
N GLY A 420 17.34 -8.03 -2.35
CA GLY A 420 18.19 -9.23 -2.35
C GLY A 420 18.34 -9.86 -3.75
N GLY A 421 18.46 -9.02 -4.78
CA GLY A 421 18.65 -9.44 -6.18
C GLY A 421 17.40 -9.83 -6.95
N THR A 422 16.22 -9.86 -6.33
CA THR A 422 15.01 -10.38 -6.99
C THR A 422 14.41 -9.44 -8.02
N ALA A 423 14.70 -8.14 -7.96
CA ALA A 423 14.00 -7.13 -8.74
C ALA A 423 14.53 -6.94 -10.17
N GLY A 424 15.72 -7.46 -10.51
CA GLY A 424 16.29 -7.30 -11.85
C GLY A 424 15.39 -7.86 -12.96
N ILE A 425 14.64 -8.93 -12.66
CA ILE A 425 13.68 -9.52 -13.59
C ILE A 425 12.57 -8.54 -13.99
N PHE A 426 12.37 -7.46 -13.21
CA PHE A 426 11.34 -6.47 -13.48
C PHE A 426 11.69 -5.51 -14.62
N ARG A 427 12.93 -5.54 -15.10
CA ARG A 427 13.47 -4.60 -16.08
C ARG A 427 13.20 -5.01 -17.53
N ILE A 428 11.94 -4.94 -17.96
CA ILE A 428 11.49 -5.39 -19.30
C ILE A 428 12.18 -4.66 -20.46
N SER A 429 12.52 -3.38 -20.29
CA SER A 429 13.20 -2.56 -21.30
C SER A 429 14.60 -3.04 -21.67
N ALA A 430 15.18 -3.95 -20.86
CA ALA A 430 16.45 -4.59 -21.08
C ALA A 430 16.32 -6.08 -21.49
N ALA A 431 15.10 -6.59 -21.67
CA ALA A 431 14.87 -7.94 -22.15
C ALA A 431 15.44 -8.14 -23.56
N GLY A 432 15.78 -9.38 -23.92
CA GLY A 432 16.11 -9.75 -25.29
C GLY A 432 14.89 -9.68 -26.21
N THR A 433 15.10 -9.91 -27.50
CA THR A 433 14.03 -10.00 -28.51
C THR A 433 13.82 -11.45 -28.90
N LEU A 434 12.60 -11.95 -28.82
CA LEU A 434 12.17 -13.26 -29.29
C LEU A 434 11.51 -13.13 -30.66
N VAL A 435 12.01 -13.88 -31.64
CA VAL A 435 11.51 -13.88 -33.02
C VAL A 435 11.25 -15.30 -33.50
N GLY A 436 10.58 -15.45 -34.65
CA GLY A 436 10.33 -16.77 -35.27
C GLY A 436 9.12 -17.52 -34.70
N LEU A 437 8.30 -16.86 -33.87
CA LEU A 437 7.01 -17.38 -33.43
C LEU A 437 6.00 -17.35 -34.59
N GLU A 438 5.16 -18.38 -34.68
CA GLU A 438 3.95 -18.37 -35.53
C GLU A 438 2.74 -18.31 -34.60
N LEU A 439 2.27 -17.09 -34.33
CA LEU A 439 1.19 -16.87 -33.38
C LEU A 439 -0.16 -17.29 -33.98
N PRO A 440 -1.03 -17.97 -33.21
CA PRO A 440 -2.39 -18.26 -33.66
C PRO A 440 -3.15 -16.96 -33.98
N SER A 441 -3.80 -16.92 -35.16
CA SER A 441 -4.45 -15.72 -35.71
C SER A 441 -5.76 -15.32 -35.03
N VAL A 442 -6.28 -16.11 -34.09
CA VAL A 442 -7.50 -15.83 -33.34
C VAL A 442 -7.30 -16.23 -31.88
N ASN A 443 -7.19 -15.25 -30.98
CA ASN A 443 -7.18 -15.48 -29.53
C ASN A 443 -8.50 -15.06 -28.86
N ARG A 444 -9.64 -15.38 -29.49
CA ARG A 444 -10.98 -15.13 -28.94
C ARG A 444 -11.37 -16.20 -27.92
N ASN A 445 -10.68 -16.19 -26.78
CA ASN A 445 -10.99 -17.13 -25.71
C ASN A 445 -12.23 -16.69 -24.96
N ILE A 446 -13.13 -17.64 -24.77
CA ILE A 446 -14.24 -17.53 -23.84
C ILE A 446 -13.90 -18.41 -22.65
N GLU A 447 -13.84 -17.82 -21.47
CA GLU A 447 -13.68 -18.55 -20.22
C GLU A 447 -14.93 -18.38 -19.39
N VAL A 448 -15.46 -19.48 -18.86
CA VAL A 448 -16.66 -19.48 -18.02
C VAL A 448 -16.33 -20.22 -16.74
N LYS A 449 -16.52 -19.55 -15.61
CA LYS A 449 -16.19 -20.07 -14.27
C LYS A 449 -17.40 -19.97 -13.35
N PRO A 450 -18.35 -20.92 -13.41
CA PRO A 450 -19.37 -21.04 -12.38
C PRO A 450 -18.74 -21.46 -11.05
N TYR A 451 -19.35 -21.01 -9.95
CA TYR A 451 -19.04 -21.49 -8.62
C TYR A 451 -20.29 -21.63 -7.75
N ALA A 452 -20.15 -22.44 -6.72
CA ALA A 452 -21.12 -22.58 -5.65
C ALA A 452 -20.41 -22.56 -4.30
N ILE A 453 -21.06 -21.93 -3.32
CA ILE A 453 -20.56 -21.79 -1.96
C ILE A 453 -21.65 -22.23 -1.01
N GLY A 454 -21.25 -22.95 0.03
CA GLY A 454 -22.13 -23.29 1.14
C GLY A 454 -21.38 -23.13 2.44
N GLY A 455 -22.05 -22.61 3.47
CA GLY A 455 -21.44 -22.41 4.76
C GLY A 455 -22.40 -22.42 5.92
N ILE A 456 -21.83 -22.61 7.09
CA ILE A 456 -22.53 -22.47 8.38
C ILE A 456 -21.73 -21.50 9.22
N THR A 457 -22.37 -20.39 9.60
CA THR A 457 -21.78 -19.39 10.50
C THR A 457 -22.55 -19.34 11.80
N ARG A 458 -21.86 -18.93 12.85
CA ARG A 458 -22.44 -18.68 14.17
C ARG A 458 -21.74 -17.46 14.76
N ASP A 459 -22.52 -16.46 15.11
CA ASP A 459 -22.08 -15.29 15.85
C ASP A 459 -22.83 -15.27 17.18
N VAL A 460 -22.09 -15.44 18.29
CA VAL A 460 -22.69 -15.43 19.64
C VAL A 460 -22.68 -14.06 20.30
N ALA A 461 -22.20 -13.02 19.61
CA ALA A 461 -22.25 -11.63 20.02
C ALA A 461 -23.33 -10.82 19.25
N ALA A 462 -23.89 -11.38 18.17
CA ALA A 462 -24.98 -10.79 17.41
C ALA A 462 -26.21 -10.48 18.29
N ASN A 463 -26.89 -9.37 18.00
CA ASN A 463 -28.15 -9.00 18.64
C ASN A 463 -29.27 -8.86 17.57
N PRO A 464 -30.27 -9.75 17.55
CA PRO A 464 -30.48 -10.88 18.46
C PRO A 464 -29.44 -12.01 18.24
N LEU A 465 -29.21 -12.83 19.27
CA LEU A 465 -28.31 -13.98 19.20
C LEU A 465 -28.70 -14.89 18.04
N ALA A 466 -27.87 -14.93 17.01
CA ALA A 466 -28.10 -15.79 15.86
C ALA A 466 -27.70 -17.23 16.23
N GLY A 467 -28.58 -18.18 15.93
CA GLY A 467 -28.23 -19.60 15.94
C GLY A 467 -27.20 -19.93 14.86
N ASN A 468 -27.03 -21.21 14.53
CA ASN A 468 -26.28 -21.55 13.32
C ASN A 468 -27.05 -21.04 12.09
N VAL A 469 -26.47 -20.09 11.37
CA VAL A 469 -27.01 -19.57 10.12
C VAL A 469 -26.40 -20.36 8.98
N ARG A 470 -27.26 -20.86 8.08
CA ARG A 470 -26.82 -21.57 6.86
C ARG A 470 -26.89 -20.59 5.70
N ASN A 471 -25.77 -20.41 5.02
CA ASN A 471 -25.67 -19.54 3.86
C ASN A 471 -25.24 -20.37 2.66
N GLY A 472 -25.71 -19.99 1.48
CA GLY A 472 -25.27 -20.61 0.23
C GLY A 472 -25.57 -19.71 -0.95
N ASP A 473 -24.60 -19.62 -1.84
CA ASP A 473 -24.63 -18.72 -2.98
C ASP A 473 -24.09 -19.43 -4.22
N VAL A 474 -24.59 -19.02 -5.38
CA VAL A 474 -24.09 -19.44 -6.69
C VAL A 474 -23.80 -18.22 -7.53
N GLY A 475 -22.72 -18.26 -8.29
CA GLY A 475 -22.35 -17.17 -9.18
C GLY A 475 -21.60 -17.68 -10.40
N ILE A 476 -21.36 -16.76 -11.31
CA ILE A 476 -20.70 -17.05 -12.58
C ILE A 476 -19.83 -15.88 -12.99
N ASP A 477 -18.59 -16.19 -13.34
CA ASP A 477 -17.68 -15.26 -13.99
C ASP A 477 -17.49 -15.69 -15.44
N VAL A 478 -17.58 -14.73 -16.36
CA VAL A 478 -17.38 -14.93 -17.79
C VAL A 478 -16.31 -13.97 -18.28
N LYS A 479 -15.33 -14.50 -19.00
CA LYS A 479 -14.31 -13.72 -19.68
C LYS A 479 -14.42 -13.91 -21.18
N TYR A 480 -14.33 -12.82 -21.92
CA TYR A 480 -14.47 -12.78 -23.37
C TYR A 480 -13.36 -11.92 -23.98
N GLY A 481 -12.48 -12.52 -24.80
CA GLY A 481 -11.51 -11.77 -25.60
C GLY A 481 -12.21 -11.02 -26.74
N ILE A 482 -12.31 -9.69 -26.64
CA ILE A 482 -12.87 -8.83 -27.70
C ILE A 482 -11.89 -8.77 -28.88
N THR A 483 -10.63 -8.48 -28.57
CA THR A 483 -9.50 -8.56 -29.49
C THR A 483 -8.39 -9.37 -28.82
N ASP A 484 -7.32 -9.63 -29.56
CA ASP A 484 -6.11 -10.27 -29.04
C ASP A 484 -5.47 -9.52 -27.84
N SER A 485 -5.79 -8.22 -27.71
CA SER A 485 -5.25 -7.28 -26.72
C SER A 485 -6.29 -6.68 -25.77
N LEU A 486 -7.59 -6.94 -25.95
CA LEU A 486 -8.71 -6.34 -25.20
C LEU A 486 -9.68 -7.41 -24.71
N THR A 487 -9.96 -7.44 -23.41
CA THR A 487 -10.78 -8.46 -22.76
C THR A 487 -11.95 -7.82 -22.01
N ALA A 488 -13.13 -8.44 -22.09
CA ALA A 488 -14.27 -8.16 -21.24
C ALA A 488 -14.45 -9.25 -20.19
N ASP A 489 -14.56 -8.85 -18.93
CA ASP A 489 -14.94 -9.70 -17.79
C ASP A 489 -16.36 -9.33 -17.35
N PHE A 490 -17.19 -10.31 -17.09
CA PHE A 490 -18.54 -10.16 -16.55
C PHE A 490 -18.66 -11.05 -15.32
N THR A 491 -19.32 -10.53 -14.29
CA THR A 491 -19.60 -11.27 -13.07
C THR A 491 -21.06 -11.11 -12.67
N TYR A 492 -21.64 -12.18 -12.15
CA TYR A 492 -22.99 -12.18 -11.60
C TYR A 492 -22.98 -12.89 -10.25
N ASN A 493 -23.59 -12.24 -9.25
CA ASN A 493 -23.63 -12.66 -7.85
C ASN A 493 -22.24 -12.99 -7.26
N THR A 494 -21.25 -12.15 -7.57
CA THR A 494 -19.82 -12.37 -7.30
C THR A 494 -19.53 -12.61 -5.82
N ASP A 495 -18.69 -13.61 -5.54
CA ASP A 495 -18.32 -13.98 -4.17
C ASP A 495 -17.08 -13.20 -3.73
N PHE A 496 -17.31 -12.31 -2.78
CA PHE A 496 -16.26 -11.52 -2.13
C PHE A 496 -15.85 -12.03 -0.76
N ALA A 497 -16.56 -13.03 -0.24
CA ALA A 497 -16.11 -13.81 0.91
C ALA A 497 -15.03 -14.81 0.44
N GLN A 498 -13.97 -14.32 -0.21
CA GLN A 498 -12.75 -15.10 -0.28
C GLN A 498 -12.32 -15.36 1.16
N VAL A 499 -12.34 -16.64 1.55
CA VAL A 499 -12.26 -17.07 2.95
C VAL A 499 -10.85 -16.93 3.55
N GLU A 500 -9.98 -16.14 2.91
CA GLU A 500 -8.69 -15.77 3.44
C GLU A 500 -8.88 -14.63 4.43
N VAL A 501 -8.72 -14.93 5.72
CA VAL A 501 -8.77 -13.93 6.78
C VAL A 501 -7.54 -13.05 6.69
N ASP A 502 -7.75 -11.73 6.66
CA ASP A 502 -6.68 -10.75 6.72
C ASP A 502 -5.86 -10.94 8.01
N GLU A 503 -4.53 -10.86 7.90
CA GLU A 503 -3.65 -10.91 9.08
C GLU A 503 -3.94 -9.71 9.98
N GLN A 504 -4.15 -9.96 11.27
CA GLN A 504 -4.33 -8.91 12.25
C GLN A 504 -3.03 -8.14 12.41
N GLN A 505 -3.12 -6.82 12.37
CA GLN A 505 -2.01 -5.93 12.64
C GLN A 505 -2.31 -5.10 13.89
N VAL A 506 -1.32 -4.97 14.77
CA VAL A 506 -1.39 -4.00 15.87
C VAL A 506 -1.05 -2.64 15.31
N ASN A 507 -2.03 -1.75 15.28
CA ASN A 507 -1.88 -0.40 14.81
C ASN A 507 -1.85 0.56 16.00
N LEU A 508 -0.66 0.96 16.44
CA LEU A 508 -0.48 1.90 17.56
C LEU A 508 -0.61 3.37 17.12
N THR A 509 -1.15 3.62 15.92
CA THR A 509 -1.33 4.94 15.32
C THR A 509 -2.80 5.30 15.20
N ARG A 510 -3.10 6.59 15.00
CA ARG A 510 -4.46 7.09 14.80
C ARG A 510 -5.05 6.84 13.40
N PHE A 511 -4.32 6.20 12.49
CA PHE A 511 -4.73 6.09 11.08
C PHE A 511 -5.16 4.69 10.69
N ASN A 512 -6.16 4.57 9.82
CA ASN A 512 -6.62 3.28 9.32
C ASN A 512 -5.57 2.56 8.45
N LEU A 513 -5.62 1.23 8.48
CA LEU A 513 -4.77 0.35 7.68
C LEU A 513 -5.34 0.18 6.27
N PHE A 514 -4.44 0.03 5.29
CA PHE A 514 -4.79 -0.31 3.90
C PHE A 514 -4.65 -1.82 3.69
N PHE A 515 -5.71 -2.48 3.21
CA PHE A 515 -5.70 -3.91 2.91
C PHE A 515 -5.63 -4.15 1.40
N PRO A 516 -4.80 -5.08 0.90
CA PRO A 516 -4.72 -5.38 -0.53
C PRO A 516 -5.99 -6.07 -1.05
N GLU A 517 -6.29 -5.89 -2.34
CA GLU A 517 -7.34 -6.63 -3.03
C GLU A 517 -6.92 -8.09 -3.25
N LYS A 518 -7.86 -9.03 -3.09
CA LYS A 518 -7.63 -10.49 -3.24
C LYS A 518 -8.59 -11.17 -4.20
N ARG A 519 -9.69 -10.50 -4.53
CA ARG A 519 -10.77 -11.07 -5.34
C ARG A 519 -10.39 -11.13 -6.82
N GLU A 520 -10.45 -12.32 -7.41
CA GLU A 520 -9.98 -12.61 -8.77
C GLU A 520 -10.51 -11.62 -9.81
N PHE A 521 -11.81 -11.27 -9.75
CA PHE A 521 -12.43 -10.31 -10.67
C PHE A 521 -11.69 -8.96 -10.70
N PHE A 522 -11.17 -8.48 -9.58
CA PHE A 522 -10.44 -7.19 -9.50
C PHE A 522 -8.93 -7.33 -9.69
N LEU A 523 -8.37 -8.54 -9.70
CA LEU A 523 -6.92 -8.75 -9.76
C LEU A 523 -6.35 -8.62 -11.16
N GLU A 524 -6.94 -9.28 -12.16
CA GLU A 524 -6.46 -9.19 -13.54
C GLU A 524 -6.61 -7.76 -14.06
N GLY A 525 -5.64 -7.27 -14.84
CA GLY A 525 -5.69 -5.90 -15.36
C GLY A 525 -5.68 -4.78 -14.31
N ARG A 526 -5.55 -5.07 -13.00
CA ARG A 526 -5.58 -4.03 -11.94
C ARG A 526 -4.55 -2.92 -12.16
N GLY A 527 -3.41 -3.29 -12.74
CA GLY A 527 -2.32 -2.36 -13.07
C GLY A 527 -2.73 -1.26 -14.05
N ILE A 528 -3.76 -1.48 -14.87
CA ILE A 528 -4.31 -0.48 -15.79
C ILE A 528 -4.95 0.65 -15.00
N PHE A 529 -5.75 0.34 -13.97
CA PHE A 529 -6.45 1.32 -13.13
C PHE A 529 -5.55 2.05 -12.13
N ASN A 530 -4.27 1.71 -12.05
CA ASN A 530 -3.33 2.43 -11.21
C ASN A 530 -3.25 3.91 -11.66
N PHE A 531 -3.39 4.80 -10.68
CA PHE A 531 -3.26 6.24 -10.84
C PHE A 531 -2.07 6.71 -10.02
N ALA A 532 -1.20 7.51 -10.62
CA ALA A 532 -0.06 8.12 -9.92
C ALA A 532 0.87 7.11 -9.20
N GLN A 533 1.04 5.89 -9.76
CA GLN A 533 2.04 4.92 -9.33
C GLN A 533 3.21 4.84 -10.31
N GLY A 534 4.42 5.15 -9.82
CA GLY A 534 5.68 5.04 -10.56
C GLY A 534 6.17 3.59 -10.72
N GLY A 535 7.16 3.38 -11.60
CA GLY A 535 7.76 2.07 -11.90
C GLY A 535 8.88 1.68 -10.93
N PHE A 536 9.61 2.66 -10.38
CA PHE A 536 10.59 2.37 -9.33
C PHE A 536 9.88 2.11 -8.00
N ARG A 537 10.20 0.98 -7.35
CA ARG A 537 9.85 0.75 -5.94
C ARG A 537 10.66 1.72 -5.06
N GLY A 538 10.21 2.97 -4.97
CA GLY A 538 10.64 3.87 -3.91
C GLY A 538 10.33 3.23 -2.57
N SER A 539 11.19 3.45 -1.57
CA SER A 539 10.88 3.11 -0.19
C SER A 539 9.62 3.89 0.17
N SER A 540 8.44 3.24 0.14
CA SER A 540 7.26 3.84 0.75
C SER A 540 7.60 3.94 2.23
N GLY A 541 8.00 5.15 2.65
CA GLY A 541 8.42 5.47 4.00
C GLY A 541 7.33 5.11 5.00
N GLY A 542 7.31 3.86 5.43
CA GLY A 542 6.43 3.32 6.44
C GLY A 542 7.17 3.31 7.76
N GLY A 543 7.20 4.46 8.44
CA GLY A 543 7.57 4.50 9.84
C GLY A 543 6.47 4.03 10.77
N PHE A 544 6.74 4.14 12.06
CA PHE A 544 5.81 3.86 13.16
C PHE A 544 4.44 4.53 12.98
N PHE A 545 4.35 5.65 12.24
CA PHE A 545 3.11 6.37 11.88
C PHE A 545 2.51 6.04 10.49
N GLY A 546 3.00 5.01 9.79
CA GLY A 546 2.43 4.41 8.59
C GLY A 546 2.62 5.19 7.27
N GLY A 547 3.17 4.49 6.27
CA GLY A 547 3.48 5.02 4.94
C GLY A 547 2.33 4.86 3.96
N GLY A 548 2.13 5.87 3.13
CA GLY A 548 1.06 5.95 2.11
C GLY A 548 0.02 7.01 2.45
N SER A 549 0.37 8.29 2.27
CA SER A 549 -0.59 9.41 2.40
C SER A 549 -1.19 9.83 1.06
N ALA A 550 -0.62 9.38 -0.07
CA ALA A 550 -1.16 9.67 -1.40
C ALA A 550 -2.57 9.09 -1.55
N PRO A 551 -3.56 9.88 -2.01
CA PRO A 551 -4.89 9.38 -2.29
C PRO A 551 -4.86 8.28 -3.34
N THR A 552 -5.66 7.24 -3.14
CA THR A 552 -5.92 6.22 -4.15
C THR A 552 -7.27 6.51 -4.77
N LEU A 553 -7.36 6.89 -6.04
CA LEU A 553 -8.64 7.31 -6.63
C LEU A 553 -9.60 6.15 -6.89
N PHE A 554 -9.08 4.93 -7.06
CA PHE A 554 -9.88 3.72 -7.21
C PHE A 554 -9.38 2.63 -6.26
N TYR A 555 -10.20 2.25 -5.29
CA TYR A 555 -9.89 1.19 -4.35
C TYR A 555 -10.99 0.15 -4.35
N SER A 556 -10.81 -0.88 -5.18
CA SER A 556 -11.82 -1.92 -5.43
C SER A 556 -12.35 -2.57 -4.16
N ARG A 557 -11.52 -2.73 -3.11
CA ARG A 557 -11.88 -3.38 -1.84
C ARG A 557 -13.08 -2.73 -1.14
N ARG A 558 -13.34 -1.43 -1.36
CA ARG A 558 -14.53 -0.75 -0.83
C ARG A 558 -15.82 -1.14 -1.55
N ILE A 559 -15.73 -1.60 -2.79
CA ILE A 559 -16.91 -2.02 -3.55
C ILE A 559 -17.41 -3.35 -2.97
N GLY A 560 -18.64 -3.35 -2.46
CA GLY A 560 -19.26 -4.47 -1.73
C GLY A 560 -19.04 -4.42 -0.21
N LEU A 561 -18.56 -3.30 0.33
CA LEU A 561 -18.43 -3.06 1.78
C LEU A 561 -18.95 -1.66 2.15
N GLN A 562 -19.69 -1.55 3.26
CA GLN A 562 -20.08 -0.27 3.85
C GLN A 562 -20.05 -0.35 5.37
N GLY A 563 -19.33 0.57 6.03
CA GLY A 563 -19.16 0.52 7.49
C GLY A 563 -18.42 -0.72 8.02
N GLY A 564 -17.75 -1.49 7.15
CA GLY A 564 -17.15 -2.78 7.49
C GLY A 564 -18.08 -3.98 7.30
N GLU A 565 -19.36 -3.74 7.01
CA GLU A 565 -20.37 -4.76 6.71
C GLU A 565 -20.39 -5.09 5.21
N MET A 566 -20.76 -6.34 4.90
CA MET A 566 -20.82 -6.83 3.53
C MET A 566 -22.08 -6.35 2.82
N VAL A 567 -21.90 -5.79 1.62
CA VAL A 567 -23.00 -5.42 0.72
C VAL A 567 -22.93 -6.32 -0.51
N PRO A 568 -23.97 -7.12 -0.81
CA PRO A 568 -23.96 -8.02 -1.96
C PRO A 568 -23.72 -7.27 -3.28
N ILE A 569 -23.09 -7.95 -4.25
CA ILE A 569 -22.97 -7.44 -5.61
C ILE A 569 -23.78 -8.27 -6.56
N LEU A 570 -24.76 -7.61 -7.16
CA LEU A 570 -25.72 -8.22 -8.09
C LEU A 570 -25.00 -8.64 -9.37
N GLY A 571 -24.10 -7.78 -9.86
CA GLY A 571 -23.27 -8.07 -11.00
C GLY A 571 -22.44 -6.89 -11.45
N GLY A 572 -21.63 -7.13 -12.46
CA GLY A 572 -20.76 -6.10 -13.02
C GLY A 572 -20.02 -6.55 -14.26
N GLY A 573 -19.47 -5.56 -14.94
CA GLY A 573 -18.69 -5.74 -16.15
C GLY A 573 -17.42 -4.91 -16.09
N ARG A 574 -16.37 -5.41 -16.73
CA ARG A 574 -15.12 -4.71 -16.90
C ARG A 574 -14.55 -4.98 -18.27
N VAL A 575 -13.99 -3.97 -18.91
CA VAL A 575 -13.19 -4.10 -20.12
C VAL A 575 -11.78 -3.60 -19.83
N THR A 576 -10.77 -4.42 -20.08
CA THR A 576 -9.37 -4.05 -19.88
C THR A 576 -8.49 -4.55 -21.02
N GLY A 577 -7.46 -3.80 -21.34
CA GLY A 577 -6.47 -4.20 -22.33
C GLY A 577 -5.79 -3.01 -22.99
N LYS A 578 -5.24 -3.26 -24.19
CA LYS A 578 -4.43 -2.31 -24.93
C LYS A 578 -4.94 -2.14 -26.34
N VAL A 579 -4.98 -0.90 -26.83
CA VAL A 579 -5.31 -0.55 -28.21
C VAL A 579 -4.16 0.32 -28.75
N GLY A 580 -3.22 -0.33 -29.45
CA GLY A 580 -1.97 0.29 -29.88
C GLY A 580 -1.14 0.80 -28.69
N ALA A 581 -0.87 2.10 -28.65
CA ALA A 581 -0.11 2.74 -27.56
C ALA A 581 -0.96 3.14 -26.34
N VAL A 582 -2.25 2.76 -26.27
CA VAL A 582 -3.17 3.19 -25.23
C VAL A 582 -3.70 2.00 -24.43
N ASP A 583 -3.41 1.95 -23.14
CA ASP A 583 -4.10 1.07 -22.19
C ASP A 583 -5.48 1.64 -21.86
N VAL A 584 -6.49 0.79 -21.89
CA VAL A 584 -7.89 1.15 -21.61
C VAL A 584 -8.41 0.25 -20.49
N GLY A 585 -9.05 0.85 -19.50
CA GLY A 585 -9.77 0.16 -18.44
C GLY A 585 -11.12 0.83 -18.21
N ALA A 586 -12.20 0.06 -18.29
CA ALA A 586 -13.55 0.52 -17.95
C ALA A 586 -14.21 -0.53 -17.05
N LEU A 587 -14.87 -0.11 -15.98
CA LEU A 587 -15.52 -0.99 -15.01
C LEU A 587 -16.85 -0.38 -14.58
N THR A 588 -17.89 -1.21 -14.49
CA THR A 588 -19.17 -0.86 -13.87
C THR A 588 -19.65 -2.00 -13.00
N ILE A 589 -20.05 -1.72 -11.77
CA ILE A 589 -20.49 -2.71 -10.78
C ILE A 589 -21.74 -2.20 -10.07
N GLN A 590 -22.73 -3.07 -9.89
CA GLN A 590 -23.95 -2.79 -9.13
C GLN A 590 -23.95 -3.55 -7.80
N THR A 591 -23.99 -2.81 -6.68
CA THR A 591 -24.27 -3.39 -5.36
C THR A 591 -25.77 -3.39 -5.07
N ASP A 592 -26.18 -4.32 -4.21
CA ASP A 592 -27.53 -4.34 -3.65
C ASP A 592 -27.69 -3.30 -2.51
N ASP A 593 -28.90 -3.13 -2.00
CA ASP A 593 -29.10 -2.46 -0.72
C ASP A 593 -28.82 -3.41 0.47
N ALA A 594 -28.39 -2.86 1.59
CA ALA A 594 -28.16 -3.60 2.81
C ALA A 594 -28.51 -2.73 4.03
N LEU A 595 -29.74 -2.91 4.54
CA LEU A 595 -30.27 -2.11 5.65
C LEU A 595 -29.39 -2.18 6.91
N ALA A 596 -28.82 -3.34 7.22
CA ALA A 596 -27.93 -3.51 8.38
C ALA A 596 -26.64 -2.67 8.27
N ALA A 597 -26.20 -2.37 7.05
CA ALA A 597 -25.04 -1.54 6.76
C ALA A 597 -25.41 -0.06 6.46
N GLY A 598 -26.71 0.26 6.44
CA GLY A 598 -27.21 1.54 5.92
C GLY A 598 -26.86 1.78 4.46
N ALA A 599 -26.66 0.71 3.67
CA ALA A 599 -26.23 0.80 2.28
C ALA A 599 -27.43 0.83 1.34
N GLU A 600 -27.43 1.76 0.40
CA GLU A 600 -28.38 1.80 -0.72
C GLU A 600 -27.79 1.12 -1.96
N SER A 601 -28.67 0.67 -2.86
CA SER A 601 -28.25 0.10 -4.14
C SER A 601 -27.44 1.11 -4.94
N THR A 602 -26.16 0.80 -5.18
CA THR A 602 -25.18 1.76 -5.69
C THR A 602 -24.49 1.21 -6.93
N ASN A 603 -24.38 2.04 -7.96
CA ASN A 603 -23.54 1.79 -9.12
C ASN A 603 -22.17 2.45 -8.96
N PHE A 604 -21.11 1.68 -9.21
CA PHE A 604 -19.74 2.14 -9.25
C PHE A 604 -19.25 2.09 -10.68
N THR A 605 -18.78 3.21 -11.22
CA THR A 605 -18.20 3.29 -12.55
C THR A 605 -16.77 3.82 -12.48
N VAL A 606 -15.86 3.21 -13.22
CA VAL A 606 -14.46 3.63 -13.33
C VAL A 606 -14.02 3.57 -14.78
N VAL A 607 -13.41 4.64 -15.27
CA VAL A 607 -12.82 4.70 -16.62
C VAL A 607 -11.40 5.21 -16.50
N ARG A 608 -10.48 4.54 -17.20
CA ARG A 608 -9.06 4.84 -17.22
C ARG A 608 -8.54 4.72 -18.64
N MET A 609 -7.77 5.71 -19.06
CA MET A 609 -6.98 5.65 -20.29
C MET A 609 -5.56 6.10 -19.99
N LYS A 610 -4.58 5.33 -20.44
CA LYS A 610 -3.15 5.64 -20.26
C LYS A 610 -2.44 5.44 -21.59
N ARG A 611 -1.77 6.47 -22.09
CA ARG A 611 -1.00 6.44 -23.32
C ARG A 611 0.49 6.33 -23.01
N ASP A 612 1.13 5.34 -23.61
CA ASP A 612 2.58 5.22 -23.62
C ASP A 612 3.18 6.33 -24.50
N ILE A 613 4.18 7.02 -23.96
CA ILE A 613 4.98 8.04 -24.66
C ILE A 613 6.46 7.78 -24.41
N LEU A 614 7.32 8.11 -25.38
CA LEU A 614 8.76 7.80 -25.30
C LEU A 614 8.99 6.29 -25.02
N ARG A 615 10.20 5.91 -24.61
CA ARG A 615 10.54 4.51 -24.35
C ARG A 615 9.90 3.95 -23.07
N ARG A 616 9.84 4.74 -21.99
CA ARG A 616 9.45 4.28 -20.64
C ARG A 616 8.47 5.21 -19.89
N SER A 617 7.92 6.21 -20.57
CA SER A 617 7.06 7.25 -19.99
C SER A 617 5.58 7.08 -20.35
N ALA A 618 4.66 7.59 -19.55
CA ALA A 618 3.22 7.48 -19.81
C ALA A 618 2.48 8.71 -19.32
N ILE A 619 1.35 9.01 -19.97
CA ILE A 619 0.38 10.00 -19.52
C ILE A 619 -1.00 9.35 -19.47
N GLY A 620 -1.88 9.76 -18.58
CA GLY A 620 -3.23 9.23 -18.58
C GLY A 620 -4.24 10.06 -17.80
N GLY A 621 -5.50 9.67 -17.92
CA GLY A 621 -6.61 10.17 -17.12
C GLY A 621 -7.42 9.05 -16.50
N ILE A 622 -8.08 9.34 -15.38
CA ILE A 622 -9.02 8.46 -14.69
C ILE A 622 -10.29 9.24 -14.31
N PHE A 623 -11.42 8.55 -14.35
CA PHE A 623 -12.71 9.00 -13.86
C PHE A 623 -13.31 7.92 -12.98
N THR A 624 -13.88 8.31 -11.85
CA THR A 624 -14.67 7.42 -10.99
C THR A 624 -15.99 8.06 -10.63
N ASN A 625 -17.04 7.26 -10.54
CA ASN A 625 -18.38 7.68 -10.15
C ASN A 625 -18.99 6.68 -9.18
N ARG A 626 -19.54 7.20 -8.07
CA ARG A 626 -20.43 6.50 -7.15
C ARG A 626 -21.82 7.11 -7.29
N SER A 627 -22.81 6.33 -7.73
CA SER A 627 -24.14 6.88 -8.04
C SER A 627 -24.92 7.40 -6.84
N VAL A 628 -24.64 6.87 -5.65
CA VAL A 628 -25.22 7.30 -4.37
C VAL A 628 -24.07 7.74 -3.45
N SER A 629 -23.98 9.04 -3.22
CA SER A 629 -22.95 9.65 -2.37
C SER A 629 -23.15 9.28 -0.91
N LEU A 630 -22.04 9.18 -0.16
CA LEU A 630 -22.08 8.98 1.29
C LEU A 630 -22.22 10.30 2.06
N ALA A 631 -21.90 11.43 1.43
CA ALA A 631 -21.95 12.75 2.05
C ALA A 631 -23.32 13.45 1.97
N GLY A 632 -24.18 13.05 1.03
CA GLY A 632 -25.49 13.67 0.82
C GLY A 632 -26.18 13.22 -0.47
N ASP A 633 -27.32 13.81 -0.79
CA ASP A 633 -28.13 13.43 -1.95
C ASP A 633 -27.39 13.71 -3.27
N GLY A 634 -27.22 12.67 -4.10
CA GLY A 634 -26.60 12.75 -5.42
C GLY A 634 -25.48 11.72 -5.61
N SER A 635 -24.58 11.99 -6.56
CA SER A 635 -23.44 11.14 -6.90
C SER A 635 -22.12 11.78 -6.50
N SER A 636 -21.13 10.99 -6.08
CA SER A 636 -19.75 11.45 -5.89
C SER A 636 -18.90 11.09 -7.11
N GLN A 637 -18.24 12.09 -7.71
CA GLN A 637 -17.42 11.97 -8.91
C GLN A 637 -15.98 12.39 -8.63
N THR A 638 -15.04 11.74 -9.30
CA THR A 638 -13.61 12.09 -9.19
C THR A 638 -12.97 12.03 -10.56
N TYR A 639 -12.19 13.06 -10.88
CA TYR A 639 -11.43 13.20 -12.11
C TYR A 639 -9.95 13.27 -11.76
N GLY A 640 -9.10 12.60 -12.54
CA GLY A 640 -7.66 12.66 -12.33
C GLY A 640 -6.89 12.61 -13.64
N ALA A 641 -5.74 13.28 -13.66
CA ALA A 641 -4.74 13.19 -14.72
C ALA A 641 -3.36 12.92 -14.11
N ASP A 642 -2.58 12.04 -14.72
CA ASP A 642 -1.26 11.67 -14.27
C ASP A 642 -0.25 11.53 -15.41
N ALA A 643 1.02 11.77 -15.08
CA ALA A 643 2.14 11.61 -15.98
C ALA A 643 3.32 10.98 -15.23
N THR A 644 3.93 9.96 -15.83
CA THR A 644 5.17 9.35 -15.33
C THR A 644 6.21 9.42 -16.43
N PHE A 645 7.32 10.10 -16.18
CA PHE A 645 8.44 10.23 -17.08
C PHE A 645 9.64 9.45 -16.54
N ALA A 646 10.04 8.39 -17.23
CA ALA A 646 11.23 7.62 -16.87
C ALA A 646 12.34 7.86 -17.91
N PHE A 647 13.45 8.43 -17.46
CA PHE A 647 14.61 8.76 -18.28
C PHE A 647 15.82 7.92 -17.85
N TYR A 648 16.71 7.66 -18.81
CA TYR A 648 17.93 6.88 -18.58
C TYR A 648 17.64 5.54 -17.89
N GLU A 649 18.53 5.08 -17.00
CA GLU A 649 18.36 3.83 -16.27
C GLU A 649 17.64 4.00 -14.93
N ASN A 650 17.69 5.17 -14.30
CA ASN A 650 17.38 5.28 -12.88
C ASN A 650 16.66 6.57 -12.49
N LEU A 651 16.21 7.38 -13.45
CA LEU A 651 15.51 8.63 -13.18
C LEU A 651 14.02 8.49 -13.51
N GLU A 652 13.16 8.84 -12.57
CA GLU A 652 11.71 8.94 -12.74
C GLU A 652 11.17 10.24 -12.16
N MET A 653 10.26 10.85 -12.89
CA MET A 653 9.44 11.98 -12.45
C MET A 653 7.98 11.60 -12.59
N LEU A 654 7.18 11.89 -11.58
CA LEU A 654 5.75 11.64 -11.58
C LEU A 654 5.01 12.92 -11.21
N GLY A 655 3.97 13.23 -11.96
CA GLY A 655 3.04 14.31 -11.67
C GLY A 655 1.61 13.79 -11.69
N SER A 656 0.78 14.25 -10.76
CA SER A 656 -0.66 13.97 -10.81
C SER A 656 -1.46 15.15 -10.30
N TYR A 657 -2.69 15.27 -10.80
CA TYR A 657 -3.71 16.20 -10.34
C TYR A 657 -5.06 15.48 -10.34
N ALA A 658 -5.85 15.70 -9.31
CA ALA A 658 -7.17 15.13 -9.16
C ALA A 658 -8.13 16.15 -8.55
N LYS A 659 -9.42 16.02 -8.87
CA LYS A 659 -10.51 16.85 -8.36
C LYS A 659 -11.74 15.99 -8.08
N THR A 660 -12.47 16.32 -7.03
CA THR A 660 -13.72 15.65 -6.65
C THR A 660 -14.92 16.57 -6.78
N GLU A 661 -16.06 16.03 -7.19
CA GLU A 661 -17.36 16.70 -7.12
C GLU A 661 -18.26 15.82 -6.24
N THR A 662 -18.49 16.27 -5.00
CA THR A 662 -19.26 15.52 -4.00
C THR A 662 -20.35 16.43 -3.41
N PRO A 663 -21.61 15.99 -3.31
CA PRO A 663 -22.69 16.78 -2.71
C PRO A 663 -22.32 17.31 -1.33
N GLY A 664 -22.59 18.60 -1.10
CA GLY A 664 -22.31 19.27 0.17
C GLY A 664 -20.85 19.70 0.40
N LEU A 665 -19.93 19.37 -0.51
CA LEU A 665 -18.50 19.72 -0.42
C LEU A 665 -18.11 20.57 -1.64
N ALA A 666 -17.76 21.84 -1.43
CA ALA A 666 -17.47 22.79 -2.51
C ALA A 666 -16.24 23.65 -2.21
N GLY A 667 -15.41 23.88 -3.23
CA GLY A 667 -14.11 24.56 -3.09
C GLY A 667 -13.10 23.71 -2.31
N GLU A 668 -11.81 23.90 -2.53
CA GLU A 668 -10.77 23.10 -1.84
C GLU A 668 -10.96 21.58 -2.04
N ASP A 669 -11.36 21.19 -3.24
CA ASP A 669 -11.79 19.85 -3.64
C ASP A 669 -10.77 19.16 -4.56
N SER A 670 -9.49 19.56 -4.48
CA SER A 670 -8.41 19.09 -5.34
C SER A 670 -7.26 18.40 -4.58
N SER A 671 -6.48 17.60 -5.30
CA SER A 671 -5.23 17.01 -4.84
C SER A 671 -4.20 17.01 -5.96
N TYR A 672 -2.93 17.23 -5.65
CA TYR A 672 -1.84 17.08 -6.63
C TYR A 672 -0.59 16.49 -6.00
N GLN A 673 0.19 15.79 -6.82
CA GLN A 673 1.47 15.23 -6.41
C GLN A 673 2.55 15.52 -7.44
N ALA A 674 3.75 15.82 -6.97
CA ALA A 674 4.97 15.84 -7.76
C ALA A 674 6.04 14.99 -7.06
N ARG A 675 6.55 13.97 -7.75
CA ARG A 675 7.58 13.09 -7.23
C ARG A 675 8.75 13.00 -8.20
N PHE A 676 9.95 13.02 -7.65
CA PHE A 676 11.21 12.80 -8.32
C PHE A 676 11.94 11.64 -7.64
N VAL A 677 12.44 10.69 -8.42
CA VAL A 677 13.20 9.54 -7.93
C VAL A 677 14.44 9.37 -8.81
N TYR A 678 15.61 9.38 -8.17
CA TYR A 678 16.86 8.90 -8.74
C TYR A 678 17.30 7.64 -7.98
N ALA A 679 17.24 6.48 -8.63
CA ALA A 679 17.45 5.16 -8.05
C ALA A 679 18.79 4.52 -8.47
N GLY A 680 19.91 5.27 -8.41
CA GLY A 680 21.24 4.72 -8.69
C GLY A 680 21.71 3.70 -7.64
N ASP A 681 22.60 2.77 -7.98
CA ASP A 681 23.08 1.76 -7.01
C ASP A 681 23.83 2.42 -5.83
N ARG A 682 24.78 3.32 -6.11
CA ARG A 682 25.58 3.98 -5.07
C ARG A 682 24.90 5.17 -4.41
N TYR A 683 24.16 5.96 -5.17
CA TYR A 683 23.46 7.14 -4.69
C TYR A 683 21.98 7.06 -5.07
N GLY A 684 21.11 7.34 -4.10
CA GLY A 684 19.69 7.47 -4.31
C GLY A 684 19.19 8.83 -3.82
N LEU A 685 18.26 9.43 -4.55
CA LEU A 685 17.56 10.65 -4.13
C LEU A 685 16.08 10.48 -4.41
N GLN A 686 15.24 10.91 -3.47
CA GLN A 686 13.80 11.00 -3.68
C GLN A 686 13.31 12.33 -3.12
N ALA A 687 12.44 12.99 -3.89
CA ALA A 687 11.67 14.14 -3.44
C ALA A 687 10.21 13.91 -3.82
N ASP A 688 9.28 14.13 -2.89
CA ASP A 688 7.86 13.92 -3.09
C ASP A 688 7.11 15.04 -2.38
N HIS A 689 6.27 15.74 -3.13
CA HIS A 689 5.38 16.78 -2.62
C HIS A 689 3.96 16.42 -2.99
N LEU A 690 3.07 16.42 -2.01
CA LEU A 690 1.66 16.05 -2.15
C LEU A 690 0.79 17.05 -1.41
N LEU A 691 -0.28 17.51 -2.06
CA LEU A 691 -1.36 18.28 -1.44
C LEU A 691 -2.67 17.49 -1.54
N VAL A 692 -3.43 17.47 -0.45
CA VAL A 692 -4.83 17.08 -0.41
C VAL A 692 -5.57 18.20 0.30
N GLU A 693 -6.50 18.84 -0.40
CA GLU A 693 -7.31 19.92 0.15
C GLU A 693 -8.45 19.38 1.02
N ASP A 694 -9.09 20.24 1.82
CA ASP A 694 -10.03 19.86 2.90
C ASP A 694 -11.26 19.09 2.38
N ASN A 695 -11.85 19.56 1.27
CA ASN A 695 -13.06 19.00 0.69
C ASN A 695 -12.79 17.93 -0.37
N PHE A 696 -11.54 17.51 -0.57
CA PHE A 696 -11.20 16.45 -1.51
C PHE A 696 -11.68 15.08 -0.99
N ASN A 697 -12.75 14.54 -1.56
CA ASN A 697 -13.38 13.29 -1.11
C ASN A 697 -13.61 12.27 -2.26
N PRO A 698 -12.66 11.37 -2.55
CA PRO A 698 -12.83 10.33 -3.57
C PRO A 698 -13.54 9.09 -2.98
N GLU A 699 -14.87 9.04 -3.02
CA GLU A 699 -15.65 8.00 -2.32
C GLU A 699 -15.46 6.57 -2.86
N VAL A 700 -15.14 6.40 -4.14
CA VAL A 700 -14.75 5.10 -4.75
C VAL A 700 -13.30 4.73 -4.40
N GLY A 701 -12.50 5.73 -4.02
CA GLY A 701 -11.09 5.63 -3.69
C GLY A 701 -10.83 5.32 -2.23
N PHE A 702 -9.59 5.58 -1.80
CA PHE A 702 -9.17 5.51 -0.41
C PHE A 702 -8.36 6.76 -0.07
N LEU A 703 -8.82 7.46 0.95
CA LEU A 703 -8.13 8.59 1.55
C LEU A 703 -7.81 8.24 3.01
N ARG A 704 -6.54 8.43 3.40
CA ARG A 704 -6.07 8.14 4.76
C ARG A 704 -6.17 9.36 5.67
N ARG A 705 -5.96 10.55 5.12
CA ARG A 705 -5.92 11.85 5.79
C ARG A 705 -6.47 12.88 4.79
N ASP A 706 -7.23 13.83 5.29
CA ASP A 706 -7.75 15.02 4.62
C ASP A 706 -6.89 16.25 4.99
N ASN A 707 -7.10 17.36 4.28
CA ASN A 707 -6.53 18.69 4.57
C ASN A 707 -5.03 18.69 4.93
N PHE A 708 -4.17 18.17 4.06
CA PHE A 708 -2.74 18.14 4.34
C PHE A 708 -1.84 18.39 3.14
N ARG A 709 -0.67 18.94 3.43
CA ARG A 709 0.47 19.09 2.53
C ARG A 709 1.63 18.27 3.07
N ARG A 710 2.12 17.33 2.28
CA ARG A 710 3.27 16.50 2.60
C ARG A 710 4.48 16.87 1.77
N THR A 711 5.62 17.00 2.41
CA THR A 711 6.94 17.10 1.78
C THR A 711 7.83 15.98 2.30
N PHE A 712 8.28 15.12 1.40
CA PHE A 712 9.19 14.02 1.69
C PHE A 712 10.48 14.14 0.89
N LEU A 713 11.61 14.06 1.57
CA LEU A 713 12.94 14.05 0.97
C LEU A 713 13.71 12.84 1.50
N GLU A 714 14.42 12.13 0.63
CA GLU A 714 15.31 11.04 1.02
C GLU A 714 16.63 11.12 0.25
N GLY A 715 17.73 10.93 0.97
CA GLY A 715 19.05 10.71 0.40
C GLY A 715 19.60 9.36 0.82
N ARG A 716 20.17 8.60 -0.12
CA ARG A 716 20.81 7.31 0.12
C ARG A 716 22.24 7.31 -0.41
N PHE A 717 23.15 6.78 0.41
CA PHE A 717 24.50 6.41 0.02
C PHE A 717 24.73 4.93 0.34
N SER A 718 25.03 4.11 -0.67
CA SER A 718 25.19 2.67 -0.48
C SER A 718 26.39 2.07 -1.21
N PRO A 719 27.61 2.25 -0.66
CA PRO A 719 28.81 1.67 -1.23
C PRO A 719 28.89 0.15 -1.02
N ARG A 720 29.59 -0.53 -1.93
CA ARG A 720 29.94 -1.96 -1.87
C ARG A 720 31.45 -2.08 -1.64
N PRO A 721 31.92 -2.12 -0.39
CA PRO A 721 33.36 -2.05 -0.09
C PRO A 721 34.07 -3.37 -0.46
N LEU A 722 35.04 -3.30 -1.36
CA LEU A 722 35.88 -4.46 -1.68
C LEU A 722 36.95 -4.77 -0.61
N SER A 723 37.13 -3.89 0.37
CA SER A 723 38.14 -4.03 1.42
C SER A 723 37.67 -4.83 2.64
N ILE A 724 36.41 -5.26 2.68
CA ILE A 724 35.80 -5.99 3.81
C ILE A 724 35.09 -7.23 3.26
N ASP A 725 35.77 -8.38 3.27
CA ASP A 725 35.29 -9.63 2.65
C ASP A 725 33.93 -10.11 3.17
N ALA A 726 33.55 -9.73 4.39
CA ALA A 726 32.27 -10.13 4.98
C ALA A 726 31.08 -9.25 4.54
N VAL A 727 31.34 -8.03 4.05
CA VAL A 727 30.30 -7.02 3.79
C VAL A 727 30.09 -6.86 2.29
N ARG A 728 28.86 -7.10 1.86
CA ARG A 728 28.44 -6.91 0.48
C ARG A 728 28.12 -5.46 0.17
N GLN A 729 27.37 -4.80 1.06
CA GLN A 729 26.91 -3.44 0.86
C GLN A 729 26.64 -2.74 2.20
N PHE A 730 27.10 -1.50 2.32
CA PHE A 730 26.57 -0.59 3.33
C PHE A 730 25.46 0.24 2.71
N ARG A 731 24.48 0.66 3.52
CA ARG A 731 23.42 1.57 3.10
C ARG A 731 23.14 2.57 4.21
N LEU A 732 23.46 3.82 3.96
CA LEU A 732 23.10 4.96 4.79
C LEU A 732 21.96 5.70 4.11
N MET A 733 20.84 5.88 4.79
CA MET A 733 19.66 6.58 4.29
C MET A 733 19.22 7.62 5.31
N GLY A 734 19.03 8.85 4.86
CA GLY A 734 18.41 9.91 5.63
C GLY A 734 17.11 10.29 4.94
N SER A 735 16.00 10.34 5.67
CA SER A 735 14.73 10.82 5.15
C SER A 735 14.07 11.82 6.08
N VAL A 736 13.33 12.73 5.47
CA VAL A 736 12.57 13.78 6.13
C VAL A 736 11.16 13.72 5.58
N ASP A 737 10.16 13.51 6.43
CA ASP A 737 8.74 13.51 6.07
C ASP A 737 8.00 14.54 6.93
N TYR A 738 7.49 15.59 6.30
CA TYR A 738 6.77 16.69 6.96
C TYR A 738 5.36 16.73 6.43
N ILE A 739 4.39 16.79 7.33
CA ILE A 739 2.97 16.93 7.03
C ILE A 739 2.46 18.18 7.73
N LEU A 740 2.01 19.13 6.93
CA LEU A 740 1.37 20.37 7.38
C LEU A 740 -0.12 20.31 7.06
N THR A 741 -0.97 20.99 7.82
CA THR A 741 -2.36 21.23 7.42
C THR A 741 -2.37 22.11 6.15
N ALA A 742 -3.22 21.79 5.16
CA ALA A 742 -3.11 22.40 3.83
C ALA A 742 -3.48 23.89 3.81
N ASP A 743 -4.49 24.28 4.59
CA ASP A 743 -5.06 25.63 4.69
C ASP A 743 -4.19 26.61 5.52
N THR A 744 -3.69 26.13 6.66
CA THR A 744 -3.08 26.93 7.73
C THR A 744 -1.57 26.75 7.80
N ASN A 745 -1.03 25.71 7.16
CA ASN A 745 0.38 25.31 7.20
C ASN A 745 0.89 24.95 8.62
N PHE A 746 0.00 24.58 9.54
CA PHE A 746 0.42 24.09 10.85
C PHE A 746 1.11 22.73 10.73
N LEU A 747 2.20 22.51 11.47
CA LEU A 747 2.87 21.23 11.50
C LEU A 747 2.00 20.20 12.25
N GLU A 748 1.56 19.17 11.53
CA GLU A 748 0.81 18.06 12.11
C GLU A 748 1.71 16.88 12.46
N SER A 749 2.48 16.40 11.49
CA SER A 749 3.38 15.27 11.69
C SER A 749 4.75 15.58 11.12
N ARG A 750 5.79 15.09 11.80
CA ARG A 750 7.16 15.07 11.29
C ARG A 750 7.81 13.73 11.61
N LEU A 751 8.51 13.18 10.64
CA LEU A 751 9.37 12.02 10.83
C LEU A 751 10.70 12.26 10.13
N ASN A 752 11.73 12.52 10.94
CA ASN A 752 13.11 12.47 10.50
C ASN A 752 13.64 11.07 10.79
N ARG A 753 14.22 10.42 9.79
CA ARG A 753 14.79 9.08 9.94
C ARG A 753 16.21 9.05 9.44
N LEU A 754 17.09 8.45 10.24
CA LEU A 754 18.42 8.03 9.81
C LEU A 754 18.50 6.51 9.93
N GLN A 755 18.81 5.84 8.83
CA GLN A 755 18.96 4.39 8.78
C GLN A 755 20.37 4.04 8.30
N PHE A 756 21.04 3.18 9.06
CA PHE A 756 22.27 2.52 8.63
C PHE A 756 22.01 1.01 8.55
N GLN A 757 22.33 0.41 7.41
CA GLN A 757 22.17 -1.01 7.16
C GLN A 757 23.45 -1.59 6.58
N THR A 758 23.80 -2.79 7.00
CA THR A 758 24.87 -3.62 6.44
C THR A 758 24.26 -4.89 5.88
N GLU A 759 24.44 -5.14 4.59
CA GLU A 759 24.21 -6.44 3.97
C GLU A 759 25.53 -7.21 3.96
N PHE A 760 25.53 -8.42 4.51
CA PHE A 760 26.68 -9.31 4.54
C PHE A 760 26.67 -10.26 3.34
N GLU A 761 27.83 -10.82 2.99
CA GLU A 761 27.93 -11.79 1.88
C GLU A 761 27.11 -13.06 2.11
N ASN A 762 26.81 -13.38 3.37
CA ASN A 762 25.95 -14.49 3.75
C ASN A 762 24.44 -14.17 3.66
N SER A 763 24.07 -12.99 3.13
CA SER A 763 22.71 -12.43 3.04
C SER A 763 22.06 -12.05 4.38
N ASP A 764 22.81 -12.09 5.49
CA ASP A 764 22.36 -11.47 6.73
C ASP A 764 22.29 -9.96 6.54
N GLU A 765 21.37 -9.33 7.25
CA GLU A 765 21.30 -7.88 7.34
C GLU A 765 21.31 -7.43 8.78
N PHE A 766 22.15 -6.45 9.09
CA PHE A 766 22.10 -5.71 10.34
C PHE A 766 21.66 -4.29 10.05
N GLY A 767 20.71 -3.76 10.81
CA GLY A 767 20.19 -2.41 10.63
C GLY A 767 20.02 -1.67 11.94
N VAL A 768 20.33 -0.38 11.93
CA VAL A 768 20.01 0.57 12.99
C VAL A 768 19.22 1.71 12.37
N THR A 769 18.06 2.01 12.94
CA THR A 769 17.20 3.11 12.54
C THR A 769 17.02 4.03 13.73
N VAL A 770 17.24 5.32 13.52
CA VAL A 770 16.94 6.37 14.49
C VAL A 770 15.80 7.20 13.91
N ASN A 771 14.72 7.36 14.67
CA ASN A 771 13.58 8.18 14.31
C ASN A 771 13.49 9.37 15.28
N ASP A 772 13.25 10.56 14.73
CA ASP A 772 12.82 11.76 15.46
C ASP A 772 11.43 12.14 14.96
N ASN A 773 10.45 11.98 15.84
CA ASN A 773 9.03 12.10 15.53
C ASN A 773 8.47 13.39 16.14
N TYR A 774 7.48 13.96 15.47
CA TYR A 774 6.54 14.90 16.06
C TYR A 774 5.13 14.54 15.59
N GLU A 775 4.16 14.57 16.51
CA GLU A 775 2.75 14.33 16.20
C GLU A 775 1.87 15.33 16.97
N LEU A 776 1.01 16.04 16.24
CA LEU A 776 -0.06 16.87 16.78
C LEU A 776 -1.36 16.08 16.81
N LEU A 777 -1.83 15.77 18.00
CA LEU A 777 -3.15 15.17 18.21
C LEU A 777 -4.20 16.27 18.25
N LEU A 778 -5.11 16.29 17.26
CA LEU A 778 -6.26 17.22 17.20
C LEU A 778 -7.49 16.71 17.99
N ALA A 779 -7.50 15.41 18.30
CA ALA A 779 -8.49 14.74 19.14
C ALA A 779 -7.77 13.76 20.09
N PRO A 780 -8.37 13.44 21.26
CA PRO A 780 -7.81 12.44 22.16
C PRO A 780 -7.62 11.10 21.44
N PHE A 781 -6.48 10.46 21.66
CA PHE A 781 -6.13 9.18 21.05
C PHE A 781 -6.04 8.10 22.12
N THR A 782 -6.82 7.04 22.00
CA THR A 782 -6.72 5.86 22.88
C THR A 782 -5.90 4.78 22.18
N PRO A 783 -4.65 4.53 22.60
CA PRO A 783 -3.87 3.43 22.05
C PRO A 783 -4.59 2.08 22.24
N PRO A 784 -4.54 1.15 21.29
CA PRO A 784 -5.13 -0.17 21.48
C PRO A 784 -4.59 -0.86 22.74
N GLY A 785 -5.47 -1.35 23.61
CA GLY A 785 -5.09 -2.00 24.86
C GLY A 785 -4.79 -1.06 26.03
N ALA A 786 -4.81 0.26 25.83
CA ALA A 786 -4.79 1.24 26.91
C ALA A 786 -6.21 1.50 27.45
N ASP A 787 -6.33 1.78 28.74
CA ASP A 787 -7.55 2.20 29.43
C ASP A 787 -7.65 3.73 29.61
N PHE A 788 -6.70 4.47 29.03
CA PHE A 788 -6.64 5.93 29.02
C PHE A 788 -6.47 6.49 27.60
N SER A 789 -6.80 7.76 27.43
CA SER A 789 -6.59 8.50 26.19
C SER A 789 -5.42 9.47 26.33
N VAL A 790 -4.51 9.47 25.36
CA VAL A 790 -3.50 10.51 25.17
C VAL A 790 -4.21 11.81 24.79
N PRO A 791 -4.04 12.91 25.55
CA PRO A 791 -4.71 14.17 25.30
C PRO A 791 -4.36 14.82 23.95
N VAL A 792 -5.18 15.77 23.53
CA VAL A 792 -4.87 16.70 22.44
C VAL A 792 -3.58 17.46 22.77
N GLY A 793 -2.68 17.58 21.81
CA GLY A 793 -1.39 18.25 22.03
C GLY A 793 -0.32 17.86 21.01
N GLY A 794 0.76 18.64 20.98
CA GLY A 794 1.96 18.36 20.19
C GLY A 794 2.97 17.53 20.99
N TYR A 795 3.40 16.41 20.43
CA TYR A 795 4.31 15.47 21.09
C TYR A 795 5.55 15.26 20.23
N ALA A 796 6.73 15.52 20.81
CA ALA A 796 8.01 15.25 20.17
C ALA A 796 8.73 14.12 20.91
N PHE A 797 9.13 13.08 20.20
CA PHE A 797 9.78 11.92 20.79
C PHE A 797 10.68 11.24 19.77
N SER A 798 11.72 10.57 20.26
CA SER A 798 12.68 9.86 19.42
C SER A 798 12.79 8.41 19.86
N ASP A 799 13.04 7.54 18.90
CA ASP A 799 13.22 6.11 19.14
C ASP A 799 14.33 5.53 18.27
N VAL A 800 14.93 4.45 18.77
CA VAL A 800 15.94 3.68 18.06
C VAL A 800 15.43 2.26 17.86
N GLU A 801 15.44 1.80 16.63
CA GLU A 801 15.20 0.41 16.25
C GLU A 801 16.50 -0.25 15.80
N VAL A 802 16.87 -1.35 16.46
CA VAL A 802 17.93 -2.25 16.00
C VAL A 802 17.28 -3.49 15.42
N SER A 803 17.75 -3.92 14.26
CA SER A 803 17.26 -5.11 13.57
C SER A 803 18.38 -6.03 13.12
N TYR A 804 18.14 -7.33 13.21
CA TYR A 804 18.98 -8.36 12.60
C TYR A 804 18.11 -9.32 11.83
N ARG A 805 18.32 -9.40 10.51
CA ARG A 805 17.65 -10.33 9.63
C ARG A 805 18.60 -11.46 9.27
N VAL A 806 18.17 -12.67 9.60
CA VAL A 806 18.85 -13.91 9.18
C VAL A 806 18.59 -14.09 7.68
N GLY A 807 19.64 -14.27 6.90
CA GLY A 807 19.59 -14.40 5.46
C GLY A 807 18.69 -15.54 4.99
N GLU A 808 17.93 -15.26 3.92
CA GLU A 808 16.81 -16.07 3.46
C GLU A 808 17.24 -17.42 2.84
N ARG A 809 18.55 -17.63 2.65
CA ARG A 809 19.13 -18.92 2.24
C ARG A 809 19.06 -20.01 3.33
N ARG A 810 18.73 -19.67 4.58
CA ARG A 810 18.68 -20.62 5.70
C ARG A 810 17.27 -21.15 5.93
N ALA A 811 17.18 -22.41 6.37
CA ALA A 811 15.91 -23.07 6.72
C ALA A 811 15.15 -22.34 7.83
N LEU A 812 15.87 -21.77 8.80
CA LEU A 812 15.34 -20.78 9.74
C LEU A 812 15.77 -19.40 9.27
N ASN A 813 14.82 -18.55 8.93
CA ASN A 813 15.04 -17.14 8.64
C ASN A 813 13.97 -16.28 9.31
N GLY A 814 14.23 -14.97 9.35
CA GLY A 814 13.38 -13.99 10.03
C GLY A 814 14.16 -12.79 10.51
N ALA A 815 13.46 -11.76 10.95
CA ALA A 815 14.05 -10.53 11.46
C ALA A 815 13.68 -10.35 12.94
N VAL A 816 14.69 -10.28 13.80
CA VAL A 816 14.54 -9.81 15.17
C VAL A 816 14.66 -8.30 15.16
N THR A 817 13.73 -7.60 15.81
CA THR A 817 13.71 -6.15 15.96
C THR A 817 13.58 -5.79 17.43
N VAL A 818 14.37 -4.82 17.87
CA VAL A 818 14.27 -4.23 19.20
C VAL A 818 14.13 -2.72 19.02
N GLN A 819 13.03 -2.15 19.47
CA GLN A 819 12.79 -0.72 19.48
C GLN A 819 12.79 -0.22 20.92
N ARG A 820 13.41 0.94 21.15
CA ARG A 820 13.35 1.62 22.44
C ARG A 820 13.44 3.13 22.27
N GLY A 821 12.66 3.87 23.04
CA GLY A 821 12.68 5.33 23.05
C GLY A 821 11.35 5.89 23.52
N GLY A 822 11.03 7.12 23.11
CA GLY A 822 9.80 7.79 23.49
C GLY A 822 8.58 7.33 22.69
N TYR A 823 7.41 7.46 23.31
CA TYR A 823 6.09 7.23 22.73
C TYR A 823 5.14 8.29 23.27
N PHE A 824 4.82 9.31 22.46
CA PHE A 824 4.15 10.52 22.92
C PHE A 824 4.88 11.16 24.12
N ASN A 825 4.24 11.20 25.29
CA ASN A 825 4.80 11.71 26.55
C ASN A 825 5.36 10.61 27.47
N GLY A 826 5.51 9.39 26.96
CA GLY A 826 6.04 8.24 27.68
C GLY A 826 7.17 7.54 26.92
N ASP A 827 7.41 6.28 27.29
CA ASP A 827 8.44 5.42 26.73
C ASP A 827 7.81 4.14 26.14
N ILE A 828 8.42 3.66 25.06
CA ILE A 828 8.11 2.37 24.45
C ILE A 828 9.35 1.48 24.43
N THR A 829 9.13 0.20 24.72
CA THR A 829 10.05 -0.87 24.35
C THR A 829 9.28 -1.91 23.56
N THR A 830 9.76 -2.23 22.36
CA THR A 830 9.17 -3.27 21.52
C THR A 830 10.20 -4.35 21.24
N LEU A 831 9.79 -5.60 21.43
CA LEU A 831 10.50 -6.78 20.93
C LEU A 831 9.65 -7.43 19.84
N GLY A 832 10.20 -7.48 18.63
CA GLY A 832 9.57 -8.09 17.48
C GLY A 832 10.38 -9.24 16.93
N PHE A 833 9.69 -10.27 16.44
CA PHE A 833 10.24 -11.22 15.48
C PHE A 833 9.27 -11.29 14.32
N ARG A 834 9.67 -10.79 13.15
CA ARG A 834 8.80 -10.65 11.98
C ARG A 834 9.37 -11.40 10.78
N ARG A 835 8.50 -11.75 9.83
CA ARG A 835 8.86 -12.55 8.65
C ARG A 835 9.59 -13.85 9.04
N GLY A 836 9.27 -14.40 10.21
CA GLY A 836 9.83 -15.66 10.64
C GLY A 836 9.40 -16.76 9.69
N ARG A 837 10.34 -17.62 9.31
CA ARG A 837 10.05 -18.85 8.59
C ARG A 837 10.97 -19.95 9.03
N ILE A 838 10.38 -21.10 9.28
CA ILE A 838 11.03 -22.35 9.63
C ILE A 838 10.60 -23.37 8.57
N ALA A 839 11.49 -23.68 7.64
CA ALA A 839 11.33 -24.79 6.71
C ALA A 839 11.57 -26.10 7.50
N VAL A 840 10.49 -26.75 7.92
CA VAL A 840 10.55 -28.04 8.62
C VAL A 840 10.85 -29.15 7.61
N LEU A 841 10.16 -29.08 6.47
CA LEU A 841 10.34 -29.94 5.28
C LEU A 841 10.15 -29.06 4.03
N PRO A 842 10.59 -29.49 2.83
CA PRO A 842 10.24 -28.80 1.58
C PRO A 842 8.73 -28.57 1.39
N GLN A 843 7.92 -29.47 1.95
CA GLN A 843 6.46 -29.44 1.97
C GLN A 843 5.87 -28.63 3.14
N MET A 844 6.64 -28.36 4.20
CA MET A 844 6.11 -27.84 5.46
C MET A 844 6.87 -26.60 5.94
N SER A 845 6.18 -25.48 6.07
CA SER A 845 6.70 -24.26 6.69
C SER A 845 5.89 -23.86 7.92
N ILE A 846 6.59 -23.32 8.91
CA ILE A 846 6.00 -22.60 10.03
C ILE A 846 6.49 -21.16 9.95
N GLU A 847 5.57 -20.22 9.96
CA GLU A 847 5.82 -18.79 9.74
C GLU A 847 5.32 -18.00 10.96
N PRO A 848 6.12 -17.93 12.04
CA PRO A 848 5.75 -17.18 13.23
C PRO A 848 6.11 -15.70 13.08
N SER A 849 5.26 -14.84 13.64
CA SER A 849 5.46 -13.41 13.78
C SER A 849 4.96 -12.99 15.16
N VAL A 850 5.82 -12.34 15.95
CA VAL A 850 5.47 -11.84 17.28
C VAL A 850 5.85 -10.38 17.45
N SER A 851 5.03 -9.64 18.18
CA SER A 851 5.28 -8.27 18.60
C SER A 851 4.82 -8.12 20.04
N PHE A 852 5.77 -7.82 20.93
CA PHE A 852 5.53 -7.51 22.33
C PHE A 852 5.90 -6.05 22.55
N ASN A 853 4.92 -5.24 22.97
CA ASN A 853 5.11 -3.81 23.18
C ASN A 853 4.81 -3.50 24.64
N TRP A 854 5.77 -2.89 25.31
CA TRP A 854 5.66 -2.37 26.67
C TRP A 854 5.67 -0.85 26.59
N ILE A 855 4.58 -0.23 27.03
CA ILE A 855 4.41 1.22 27.00
C ILE A 855 4.19 1.72 28.43
N ASP A 856 5.01 2.68 28.83
CA ASP A 856 4.90 3.37 30.11
C ASP A 856 4.66 4.86 29.83
N THR A 857 3.58 5.42 30.36
CA THR A 857 3.25 6.84 30.20
C THR A 857 2.87 7.45 31.55
N PRO A 858 2.93 8.78 31.71
CA PRO A 858 2.44 9.46 32.91
C PRO A 858 0.95 9.22 33.21
N LEU A 859 0.17 8.78 32.22
CA LEU A 859 -1.27 8.52 32.35
C LEU A 859 -1.58 7.07 32.73
N GLY A 860 -0.61 6.17 32.58
CA GLY A 860 -0.77 4.74 32.83
C GLY A 860 0.18 3.89 31.99
N THR A 861 0.28 2.62 32.36
CA THR A 861 1.10 1.62 31.70
C THR A 861 0.22 0.57 31.02
N PHE A 862 0.56 0.16 29.81
CA PHE A 862 -0.16 -0.91 29.11
C PHE A 862 0.78 -1.75 28.23
N GLN A 863 0.30 -2.92 27.82
CA GLN A 863 1.05 -3.84 26.98
C GLN A 863 0.19 -4.33 25.82
N THR A 864 0.80 -4.42 24.63
CA THR A 864 0.15 -5.03 23.47
C THR A 864 1.01 -6.15 22.91
N ASN A 865 0.41 -7.35 22.87
CA ASN A 865 1.05 -8.58 22.45
C ASN A 865 0.27 -9.13 21.26
N LEU A 866 0.97 -9.29 20.14
CA LEU A 866 0.46 -9.95 18.95
C LEU A 866 1.33 -11.16 18.66
N VAL A 867 0.71 -12.33 18.57
CA VAL A 867 1.35 -13.57 18.16
C VAL A 867 0.57 -14.12 16.98
N VAL A 868 1.20 -14.13 15.81
CA VAL A 868 0.66 -14.71 14.59
C VAL A 868 1.52 -15.91 14.23
N THR A 869 0.91 -17.03 13.89
CA THR A 869 1.62 -18.19 13.39
C THR A 869 0.84 -18.78 12.23
N ARG A 870 1.52 -18.90 11.09
CA ARG A 870 1.00 -19.60 9.92
C ARG A 870 1.73 -20.92 9.75
N ILE A 871 0.99 -21.98 9.48
CA ILE A 871 1.51 -23.32 9.21
C ILE A 871 1.04 -23.70 7.81
N ASN A 872 1.97 -23.98 6.92
CA ASN A 872 1.67 -24.39 5.56
C ASN A 872 2.16 -25.83 5.35
N TYR A 873 1.33 -26.66 4.74
CA TYR A 873 1.68 -28.02 4.36
C TYR A 873 1.21 -28.30 2.93
N ALA A 874 2.14 -28.36 1.99
CA ALA A 874 1.89 -28.66 0.58
C ALA A 874 2.06 -30.15 0.31
N ILE A 875 0.96 -30.83 -0.04
CA ILE A 875 0.99 -32.23 -0.50
C ILE A 875 1.56 -32.28 -1.92
N SER A 876 1.20 -31.29 -2.74
CA SER A 876 1.70 -31.06 -4.09
C SER A 876 1.59 -29.57 -4.42
N PRO A 877 2.13 -29.08 -5.55
CA PRO A 877 1.89 -27.70 -6.01
C PRO A 877 0.40 -27.34 -6.21
N TRP A 878 -0.48 -28.36 -6.27
CA TRP A 878 -1.90 -28.25 -6.55
C TRP A 878 -2.78 -28.43 -5.31
N THR A 879 -2.22 -28.94 -4.22
CA THR A 879 -2.98 -29.26 -3.00
C THR A 879 -2.18 -28.89 -1.76
N PHE A 880 -2.72 -27.98 -0.96
CA PHE A 880 -2.08 -27.59 0.29
C PHE A 880 -3.08 -27.23 1.39
N PHE A 881 -2.63 -27.43 2.62
CA PHE A 881 -3.27 -26.98 3.84
C PHE A 881 -2.54 -25.74 4.38
N SER A 882 -3.30 -24.76 4.86
CA SER A 882 -2.81 -23.54 5.50
C SER A 882 -3.60 -23.30 6.78
N GLY A 883 -2.91 -23.19 7.90
CA GLY A 883 -3.50 -22.84 9.20
C GLY A 883 -2.91 -21.54 9.70
N LEU A 884 -3.75 -20.55 10.00
CA LEU A 884 -3.37 -19.28 10.60
C LEU A 884 -3.97 -19.21 12.01
N VAL A 885 -3.13 -18.97 13.01
CA VAL A 885 -3.55 -18.74 14.40
C VAL A 885 -3.00 -17.40 14.86
N GLN A 886 -3.86 -16.58 15.47
CA GLN A 886 -3.50 -15.23 15.87
C GLN A 886 -4.04 -14.93 17.28
N TYR A 887 -3.16 -14.53 18.18
CA TYR A 887 -3.51 -13.99 19.50
C TYR A 887 -3.24 -12.49 19.53
N ASN A 888 -4.21 -11.72 20.03
CA ASN A 888 -4.14 -10.27 20.16
C ASN A 888 -4.61 -9.84 21.56
N SER A 889 -3.69 -9.38 22.39
CA SER A 889 -4.02 -8.95 23.76
C SER A 889 -4.84 -7.66 23.81
N ALA A 890 -4.71 -6.76 22.82
CA ALA A 890 -5.46 -5.50 22.81
C ALA A 890 -6.95 -5.70 22.53
N LYS A 891 -7.31 -6.72 21.74
CA LYS A 891 -8.70 -7.11 21.48
C LYS A 891 -9.21 -8.23 22.38
N ASN A 892 -8.30 -8.81 23.16
CA ASN A 892 -8.51 -10.03 23.93
C ASN A 892 -9.06 -11.17 23.07
N THR A 893 -8.41 -11.46 21.94
CA THR A 893 -8.86 -12.49 21.01
C THR A 893 -7.81 -13.53 20.70
N VAL A 894 -8.27 -14.77 20.47
CA VAL A 894 -7.56 -15.79 19.70
C VAL A 894 -8.43 -16.16 18.51
N SER A 895 -7.90 -15.94 17.32
CA SER A 895 -8.54 -16.33 16.06
C SER A 895 -7.76 -17.44 15.37
N SER A 896 -8.50 -18.31 14.68
CA SER A 896 -7.95 -19.37 13.86
C SER A 896 -8.65 -19.41 12.50
N ASN A 897 -7.89 -19.64 11.44
CA ASN A 897 -8.37 -19.87 10.08
C ASN A 897 -7.61 -21.07 9.51
N LEU A 898 -8.32 -22.16 9.25
CA LEU A 898 -7.78 -23.37 8.65
C LEU A 898 -8.35 -23.52 7.25
N ARG A 899 -7.50 -23.71 6.25
CA ARG A 899 -7.86 -23.76 4.83
C ARG A 899 -7.21 -24.94 4.14
N LEU A 900 -8.02 -25.72 3.43
CA LEU A 900 -7.58 -26.64 2.40
C LEU A 900 -7.87 -26.01 1.04
N ARG A 901 -6.88 -25.97 0.15
CA ARG A 901 -7.04 -25.66 -1.28
C ARG A 901 -6.66 -26.89 -2.09
N TRP A 902 -7.53 -27.29 -3.00
CA TRP A 902 -7.27 -28.35 -3.96
C TRP A 902 -7.64 -27.88 -5.38
N GLU A 903 -6.63 -27.72 -6.22
CA GLU A 903 -6.76 -27.49 -7.66
C GLU A 903 -6.81 -28.86 -8.35
N TYR A 904 -8.02 -29.34 -8.67
CA TYR A 904 -8.22 -30.68 -9.25
C TYR A 904 -8.10 -30.70 -10.78
N SER A 905 -8.10 -29.52 -11.39
CA SER A 905 -7.83 -29.26 -12.80
C SER A 905 -7.42 -27.79 -12.93
N PRO A 906 -6.54 -27.40 -13.87
CA PRO A 906 -6.07 -26.02 -13.95
C PRO A 906 -7.22 -24.99 -13.94
N GLY A 907 -7.17 -24.06 -12.99
CA GLY A 907 -8.20 -23.03 -12.77
C GLY A 907 -9.52 -23.52 -12.16
N SER A 908 -9.63 -24.80 -11.79
CA SER A 908 -10.80 -25.42 -11.14
C SER A 908 -10.44 -25.93 -9.75
N GLU A 909 -11.15 -25.45 -8.74
CA GLU A 909 -10.71 -25.54 -7.35
C GLU A 909 -11.82 -25.89 -6.36
N LEU A 910 -11.42 -26.59 -5.30
CA LEU A 910 -12.17 -26.79 -4.07
C LEU A 910 -11.45 -26.08 -2.92
N PHE A 911 -12.20 -25.27 -2.19
CA PHE A 911 -11.78 -24.68 -0.92
C PHE A 911 -12.63 -25.22 0.22
N VAL A 912 -11.98 -25.59 1.31
CA VAL A 912 -12.64 -25.89 2.58
C VAL A 912 -11.99 -25.03 3.65
N VAL A 913 -12.79 -24.18 4.30
CA VAL A 913 -12.26 -23.22 5.27
C VAL A 913 -13.06 -23.26 6.56
N TYR A 914 -12.34 -23.27 7.67
CA TYR A 914 -12.86 -23.21 9.01
C TYR A 914 -12.28 -21.98 9.71
N THR A 915 -13.14 -21.12 10.23
CA THR A 915 -12.76 -19.94 11.01
C THR A 915 -13.37 -20.00 12.39
N GLU A 916 -12.60 -19.56 13.39
CA GLU A 916 -13.08 -19.43 14.76
C GLU A 916 -12.38 -18.27 15.45
N ASP A 917 -13.14 -17.38 16.07
CA ASP A 917 -12.66 -16.30 16.93
C ASP A 917 -13.17 -16.50 18.35
N ARG A 918 -12.29 -16.29 19.34
CA ARG A 918 -12.56 -16.54 20.75
C ARG A 918 -12.09 -15.40 21.63
N ASP A 919 -12.85 -15.13 22.68
CA ASP A 919 -12.52 -14.19 23.73
C ASP A 919 -11.54 -14.80 24.74
N THR A 920 -10.47 -14.06 25.06
CA THR A 920 -9.47 -14.45 26.06
C THR A 920 -9.66 -13.81 27.43
N LEU A 921 -10.56 -12.83 27.61
CA LEU A 921 -10.87 -12.24 28.93
C LEU A 921 -11.46 -13.28 29.90
N THR A 922 -12.01 -14.38 29.37
CA THR A 922 -12.60 -15.47 30.16
C THR A 922 -11.60 -16.53 30.61
N LEU A 923 -10.28 -16.30 30.48
CA LEU A 923 -9.23 -17.14 31.06
C LEU A 923 -9.25 -17.04 32.61
N ARG A 924 -10.27 -17.63 33.23
CA ARG A 924 -10.35 -17.89 34.67
C ARG A 924 -9.93 -19.33 34.95
N PRO A 925 -9.50 -19.67 36.19
CA PRO A 925 -9.08 -21.03 36.55
C PRO A 925 -10.13 -22.13 36.28
N ASP A 926 -11.39 -21.78 36.06
CA ASP A 926 -12.55 -22.66 35.94
C ASP A 926 -13.25 -22.63 34.55
N ARG A 927 -12.77 -21.83 33.58
CA ARG A 927 -13.35 -21.76 32.22
C ARG A 927 -12.30 -21.57 31.12
N SER A 928 -12.55 -22.19 29.96
CA SER A 928 -11.78 -21.95 28.73
C SER A 928 -12.19 -20.63 28.04
N THR A 929 -11.45 -20.24 27.00
CA THR A 929 -11.79 -19.12 26.10
C THR A 929 -13.22 -19.25 25.55
N ALA A 930 -14.02 -18.18 25.61
CA ALA A 930 -15.39 -18.18 25.12
C ALA A 930 -15.43 -18.01 23.59
N LEU A 931 -16.33 -18.72 22.90
CA LEU A 931 -16.55 -18.52 21.46
C LEU A 931 -17.10 -17.11 21.23
N ARG A 932 -16.61 -16.39 20.21
CA ARG A 932 -17.26 -15.20 19.66
C ARG A 932 -17.94 -15.57 18.34
N ASN A 933 -17.14 -15.91 17.33
CA ASN A 933 -17.64 -16.24 15.99
C ASN A 933 -17.04 -17.56 15.49
N ARG A 934 -17.81 -18.30 14.69
CA ARG A 934 -17.35 -19.50 13.98
C ARG A 934 -17.93 -19.55 12.58
N GLY A 935 -17.12 -19.96 11.61
CA GLY A 935 -17.55 -20.23 10.25
C GLY A 935 -16.98 -21.54 9.74
N PHE A 936 -17.78 -22.26 8.95
CA PHE A 936 -17.31 -23.35 8.11
C PHE A 936 -17.86 -23.12 6.71
N VAL A 937 -16.98 -23.01 5.72
CA VAL A 937 -17.32 -22.65 4.34
C VAL A 937 -16.67 -23.64 3.39
N ILE A 938 -17.44 -24.10 2.41
CA ILE A 938 -16.97 -24.87 1.26
C ILE A 938 -17.28 -24.08 0.00
N LYS A 939 -16.28 -23.90 -0.85
CA LYS A 939 -16.42 -23.28 -2.18
C LYS A 939 -15.91 -24.24 -3.24
N PHE A 940 -16.66 -24.37 -4.32
CA PHE A 940 -16.29 -25.19 -5.47
C PHE A 940 -16.49 -24.39 -6.75
N ASN A 941 -15.53 -24.46 -7.67
CA ASN A 941 -15.62 -23.83 -8.99
C ASN A 941 -15.10 -24.75 -10.10
N ARG A 942 -15.54 -24.50 -11.34
CA ARG A 942 -15.04 -25.21 -12.52
C ARG A 942 -14.75 -24.21 -13.63
N LEU A 943 -13.54 -24.24 -14.19
CA LEU A 943 -13.17 -23.44 -15.35
C LEU A 943 -13.47 -24.19 -16.65
N PHE A 944 -14.19 -23.55 -17.57
CA PHE A 944 -14.39 -23.98 -18.95
C PHE A 944 -13.72 -22.96 -19.89
N ARG A 945 -12.95 -23.45 -20.86
CA ARG A 945 -12.26 -22.62 -21.87
C ARG A 945 -12.66 -23.09 -23.26
N PHE A 946 -13.12 -22.18 -24.12
CA PHE A 946 -13.55 -22.47 -25.48
C PHE A 946 -12.53 -21.97 -26.51
#